data_AF-A0A955A556-F1
#
_entry.id   AF-A0A955A556-F1
#
_cell.length_a   1.000
_cell.length_b   1.000
_cell.length_c   1.000
_cell.angle_alpha   90.00
_cell.angle_beta   90.00
_cell.angle_gamma   90.00
#
_symmetry.space_group_name_H-M   'P 1'
#
loop_
_entity.id
_entity.type
_entity.pdbx_description
1 polymer ?
#
loop_
_entity_poly.entity_id
_entity_poly.type
_entity_poly.pdbx_seq_one_letter_code
_entity_poly.pdbx_strand_id
1 'polypeptide(L)'
;MSALLIGVLIATMVGCGRSGPSPDQLTQWVQAYHQQVDSMLALKSVEMGDAVAQDGGGFQVQFTVHESFAQDAFEPISLADAYRIYEHDPNLLDQTIQRAAKLRMPERAEAINSQPRVAPAAGQLFRRVARAGEDFSWQGKVIARQQADKSWDFSGLIGKPEHPAITPQMLTQDQLSTTSITVDTKDDTNRLTQAIAEQREFAKAVEQAEQRMVARLEQEHRDLLALITEREPLLANLPVANLPNARLSVHVCYQRDDGEEVVVLVEDTANPLMRACWQGALALPENANATLSSRPAAAHDGWEIRLKVVGENPFRNIGVNELMVLTATGPGMIRWEHQRQPVTLAKDPSAEKLPDYEQRVAQVLEWTRPGQSWEGTIQIGAQETHPIRVVFTEMQNEGGHVRLIVERPDEPFTVATFVGTVDTSPAAVYGWPVRVTHTFGKGAGSNAVGYRLPLIVEADHNLSLALTPAGDGHGVCYASAAGLQSLRLKLASGAKTLEPAPLRWRNALRPGDRWTGRIARAGHPDERIALTVSEVADEGRVYRFTMHNPDNLRQFRPFVGMLNESDKLIDGYAVAVRPISLTGEFTSFSSPDWNELYGTSLDARHWLRLHSDGKTLLMMSYEEELITLTKEATPAARSLDRAAQMERWRALCGQGNRWRGTLTKLKSNESAEVESAEVELAIASGLDGLGNVVLELSAAKMPKLRASFQGTLQLDDANVHAYALQLNKAAGSQSSSLLLGEELGRVKLCLRLAEDGKGLIGLGFREHELREFMTLQLISVGSGGR
;
A
#
# COMPACT_ATOMS: atom_id res chain seq x y z
N MET A 1 89.74 17.13 -49.21
CA MET A 1 90.90 16.42 -49.79
C MET A 1 91.84 17.45 -50.37
N SER A 2 93.12 17.47 -49.97
CA SER A 2 94.16 17.82 -50.94
C SER A 2 94.39 16.59 -51.81
N ALA A 3 94.11 16.77 -53.09
CA ALA A 3 94.75 16.19 -54.27
C ALA A 3 95.19 14.72 -54.24
N LEU A 4 94.70 13.95 -55.22
CA LEU A 4 95.50 13.63 -56.41
C LEU A 4 94.62 13.06 -57.55
N LEU A 5 94.84 13.57 -58.78
CA LEU A 5 94.94 12.90 -60.11
C LEU A 5 93.87 11.86 -60.51
N ILE A 6 93.34 11.71 -61.73
CA ILE A 6 93.58 12.15 -63.12
C ILE A 6 92.25 11.89 -63.86
N GLY A 7 91.91 12.68 -64.88
CA GLY A 7 90.89 12.32 -65.87
C GLY A 7 91.12 13.07 -67.18
N VAL A 8 91.69 12.36 -68.16
CA VAL A 8 92.04 12.81 -69.51
C VAL A 8 90.89 12.59 -70.49
N LEU A 9 90.64 13.55 -71.40
CA LEU A 9 90.17 13.36 -72.80
C LEU A 9 90.33 14.71 -73.53
N ILE A 10 91.48 15.02 -74.16
CA ILE A 10 91.91 14.74 -75.56
C ILE A 10 90.79 15.08 -76.57
N ALA A 11 90.81 16.29 -77.13
CA ALA A 11 91.33 16.69 -78.47
C ALA A 11 90.37 16.34 -79.63
N THR A 12 90.07 17.17 -80.64
CA THR A 12 90.99 17.95 -81.48
C THR A 12 90.20 18.83 -82.48
N MET A 13 90.81 19.96 -82.87
CA MET A 13 90.64 20.77 -84.12
C MET A 13 89.29 21.52 -84.29
N VAL A 14 89.24 22.79 -84.69
CA VAL A 14 89.89 23.44 -85.85
C VAL A 14 90.25 24.90 -85.52
N GLY A 15 91.37 25.36 -86.07
CA GLY A 15 91.88 26.71 -85.89
C GLY A 15 91.09 27.82 -86.59
N CYS A 16 91.55 29.04 -86.31
CA CYS A 16 91.15 30.35 -86.84
C CYS A 16 89.93 31.02 -86.20
N GLY A 17 90.16 31.56 -84.98
CA GLY A 17 89.73 32.90 -84.58
C GLY A 17 88.25 33.26 -84.68
N ARG A 18 87.48 32.97 -83.63
CA ARG A 18 86.44 33.84 -83.03
C ARG A 18 85.97 33.19 -81.73
N SER A 19 86.45 33.70 -80.60
CA SER A 19 86.08 33.29 -79.25
C SER A 19 84.64 33.69 -78.96
N GLY A 20 83.73 32.72 -78.78
CA GLY A 20 82.39 32.97 -78.21
C GLY A 20 82.49 33.45 -76.74
N PRO A 21 81.35 33.83 -76.12
CA PRO A 21 81.34 34.21 -74.70
C PRO A 21 81.85 33.04 -73.86
N SER A 22 82.74 33.32 -72.89
CA SER A 22 83.21 32.27 -72.00
C SER A 22 82.10 31.88 -71.01
N PRO A 23 82.05 30.62 -70.55
CA PRO A 23 81.14 30.21 -69.48
C PRO A 23 81.26 31.09 -68.23
N ASP A 24 82.46 31.58 -67.93
CA ASP A 24 82.72 32.47 -66.79
C ASP A 24 82.04 33.84 -66.92
N GLN A 25 81.97 34.39 -68.13
CA GLN A 25 81.33 35.69 -68.40
C GLN A 25 79.80 35.59 -68.33
N LEU A 26 79.22 34.51 -68.83
CA LEU A 26 77.79 34.23 -68.67
C LEU A 26 77.44 34.00 -67.20
N THR A 27 78.28 33.26 -66.47
CA THR A 27 78.11 33.02 -65.03
C THR A 27 78.14 34.32 -64.24
N GLN A 28 79.08 35.23 -64.51
CA GLN A 28 79.15 36.54 -63.85
C GLN A 28 77.93 37.42 -64.16
N TRP A 29 77.42 37.38 -65.40
CA TRP A 29 76.23 38.13 -65.76
C TRP A 29 74.97 37.58 -65.10
N VAL A 30 74.79 36.25 -65.09
CA VAL A 30 73.68 35.61 -64.36
C VAL A 30 73.82 35.89 -62.86
N GLN A 31 75.02 35.88 -62.27
CA GLN A 31 75.25 36.28 -60.88
C GLN A 31 74.80 37.71 -60.59
N ALA A 32 75.13 38.67 -61.44
CA ALA A 32 74.74 40.07 -61.27
C ALA A 32 73.22 40.26 -61.44
N TYR A 33 72.62 39.57 -62.41
CA TYR A 33 71.16 39.53 -62.59
C TYR A 33 70.46 38.88 -61.39
N HIS A 34 71.01 37.79 -60.87
CA HIS A 34 70.46 37.05 -59.73
C HIS A 34 70.57 37.83 -58.41
N GLN A 35 71.60 38.66 -58.22
CA GLN A 35 71.70 39.60 -57.10
C GLN A 35 70.61 40.67 -57.12
N GLN A 36 70.02 40.96 -58.28
CA GLN A 36 68.92 41.91 -58.42
C GLN A 36 67.53 41.28 -58.26
N VAL A 37 67.39 39.95 -58.39
CA VAL A 37 66.08 39.33 -58.66
C VAL A 37 65.52 38.47 -57.52
N ASP A 38 66.29 37.86 -56.61
CA ASP A 38 65.65 37.21 -55.44
C ASP A 38 66.63 36.92 -54.29
N SER A 39 66.28 37.34 -53.06
CA SER A 39 67.05 37.04 -51.84
C SER A 39 66.88 35.59 -51.34
N MET A 40 66.05 34.81 -52.02
CA MET A 40 65.62 33.48 -51.58
C MET A 40 66.46 32.34 -52.17
N LEU A 41 67.17 32.60 -53.25
CA LEU A 41 67.88 31.60 -54.04
C LEU A 41 69.39 31.89 -54.04
N ALA A 42 70.19 30.84 -53.90
CA ALA A 42 71.63 30.87 -53.97
C ALA A 42 72.07 30.17 -55.25
N LEU A 43 72.59 30.95 -56.19
CA LEU A 43 73.17 30.44 -57.42
C LEU A 43 74.38 29.54 -57.11
N LYS A 44 74.33 28.28 -57.53
CA LYS A 44 75.45 27.32 -57.39
C LYS A 44 76.35 27.33 -58.60
N SER A 45 75.77 27.16 -59.79
CA SER A 45 76.50 27.16 -61.05
C SER A 45 75.61 27.52 -62.22
N VAL A 46 76.23 27.94 -63.32
CA VAL A 46 75.55 28.15 -64.60
C VAL A 46 76.27 27.28 -65.61
N GLU A 47 75.56 26.32 -66.17
CA GLU A 47 76.05 25.48 -67.24
C GLU A 47 75.60 26.07 -68.55
N MET A 48 76.57 26.55 -69.34
CA MET A 48 76.30 26.99 -70.69
C MET A 48 76.01 25.78 -71.58
N GLY A 49 74.81 25.76 -72.15
CA GLY A 49 74.44 24.83 -73.21
C GLY A 49 74.85 25.37 -74.58
N ASP A 50 74.11 24.98 -75.61
CA ASP A 50 74.42 25.36 -76.98
C ASP A 50 74.31 26.88 -77.20
N ALA A 51 75.37 27.45 -77.77
CA ALA A 51 75.41 28.83 -78.26
C ALA A 51 75.21 28.82 -79.78
N VAL A 52 74.05 29.30 -80.23
CA VAL A 52 73.70 29.36 -81.65
C VAL A 52 73.93 30.79 -82.15
N ALA A 53 74.73 30.96 -83.20
CA ALA A 53 74.94 32.26 -83.82
C ALA A 53 73.60 32.81 -84.35
N GLN A 54 73.32 34.08 -84.04
CA GLN A 54 72.19 34.80 -84.59
C GLN A 54 72.64 35.77 -85.69
N ASP A 55 71.79 35.93 -86.70
CA ASP A 55 71.98 36.92 -87.76
C ASP A 55 72.03 38.33 -87.13
N GLY A 56 73.16 39.02 -87.30
CA GLY A 56 73.41 40.34 -86.69
C GLY A 56 74.55 40.40 -85.67
N GLY A 57 75.35 39.34 -85.53
CA GLY A 57 76.62 39.38 -84.78
C GLY A 57 76.50 39.09 -83.28
N GLY A 58 75.43 38.41 -82.85
CA GLY A 58 75.27 37.90 -81.48
C GLY A 58 75.11 36.37 -81.44
N PHE A 59 75.13 35.80 -80.25
CA PHE A 59 74.87 34.38 -79.99
C PHE A 59 73.65 34.26 -79.09
N GLN A 60 72.67 33.42 -79.46
CA GLN A 60 71.66 32.98 -78.52
C GLN A 60 72.24 31.82 -77.72
N VAL A 61 72.39 32.03 -76.42
CA VAL A 61 72.99 31.07 -75.52
C VAL A 61 71.89 30.45 -74.68
N GLN A 62 71.72 29.13 -74.79
CA GLN A 62 70.94 28.38 -73.80
C GLN A 62 71.83 28.07 -72.61
N PHE A 63 71.29 28.12 -71.41
CA PHE A 63 72.01 27.74 -70.21
C PHE A 63 71.08 27.12 -69.20
N THR A 64 71.64 26.21 -68.40
CA THR A 64 70.99 25.64 -67.23
C THR A 64 71.56 26.34 -66.01
N VAL A 65 70.69 26.93 -65.22
CA VAL A 65 71.04 27.50 -63.94
C VAL A 65 70.81 26.43 -62.88
N HIS A 66 71.82 26.17 -62.07
CA HIS A 66 71.73 25.33 -60.88
C HIS A 66 71.69 26.23 -59.66
N GLU A 67 70.58 26.19 -58.96
CA GLU A 67 70.29 27.01 -57.79
C GLU A 67 70.00 26.11 -56.59
N SER A 68 70.14 26.71 -55.42
CA SER A 68 69.72 26.10 -54.17
C SER A 68 68.95 27.12 -53.36
N PHE A 69 68.00 26.68 -52.54
CA PHE A 69 67.31 27.60 -51.64
C PHE A 69 68.29 28.13 -50.58
N ALA A 70 68.38 29.46 -50.43
CA ALA A 70 69.28 30.10 -49.46
C ALA A 70 68.78 29.94 -48.01
N GLN A 71 67.46 29.82 -47.84
CA GLN A 71 66.77 29.60 -46.56
C GLN A 71 65.62 28.60 -46.76
N ASP A 72 65.08 28.06 -45.67
CA ASP A 72 63.83 27.29 -45.73
C ASP A 72 62.70 28.19 -46.27
N ALA A 73 61.91 27.65 -47.21
CA ALA A 73 60.79 28.34 -47.84
C ALA A 73 59.46 27.75 -47.36
N PHE A 74 58.49 28.63 -47.09
CA PHE A 74 57.23 28.28 -46.44
C PHE A 74 56.02 28.85 -47.18
N GLU A 75 54.95 28.07 -47.29
CA GLU A 75 53.69 28.52 -47.88
C GLU A 75 52.56 28.54 -46.84
N PRO A 76 51.66 29.55 -46.89
CA PRO A 76 50.51 29.58 -46.01
C PRO A 76 49.56 28.42 -46.33
N ILE A 77 49.05 27.76 -45.29
CA ILE A 77 48.10 26.66 -45.43
C ILE A 77 46.88 26.88 -44.54
N SER A 78 45.76 26.26 -44.93
CA SER A 78 44.55 26.26 -44.10
C SER A 78 44.70 25.33 -42.89
N LEU A 79 43.90 25.57 -41.84
CA LEU A 79 43.82 24.65 -40.69
C LEU A 79 43.39 23.24 -41.11
N ALA A 80 42.51 23.13 -42.11
CA ALA A 80 42.04 21.85 -42.62
C ALA A 80 43.16 21.05 -43.32
N ASP A 81 44.04 21.73 -44.07
CA ASP A 81 45.18 21.07 -44.71
C ASP A 81 46.28 20.74 -43.69
N ALA A 82 46.48 21.59 -42.67
CA ALA A 82 47.38 21.30 -41.56
C ALA A 82 46.93 20.04 -40.79
N TYR A 83 45.65 19.92 -40.47
CA TYR A 83 45.11 18.70 -39.86
C TYR A 83 45.27 17.46 -40.73
N ARG A 84 45.12 17.58 -42.06
CA ARG A 84 45.39 16.47 -42.98
C ARG A 84 46.86 16.02 -42.94
N ILE A 85 47.80 16.96 -42.84
CA ILE A 85 49.24 16.67 -42.73
C ILE A 85 49.56 15.94 -41.42
N TYR A 86 48.89 16.31 -40.31
CA TYR A 86 49.03 15.64 -39.01
C TYR A 86 48.15 14.39 -38.83
N GLU A 87 47.43 13.95 -39.89
CA GLU A 87 46.47 12.85 -39.84
C GLU A 87 45.45 13.01 -38.68
N HIS A 88 44.97 14.23 -38.47
CA HIS A 88 44.03 14.58 -37.40
C HIS A 88 42.63 14.83 -37.95
N ASP A 89 41.60 14.31 -37.27
CA ASP A 89 40.20 14.57 -37.64
C ASP A 89 39.78 15.97 -37.15
N PRO A 90 39.41 16.90 -38.07
CA PRO A 90 38.95 18.23 -37.69
C PRO A 90 37.70 18.22 -36.80
N ASN A 91 36.89 17.17 -36.84
CA ASN A 91 35.66 17.06 -36.05
C ASN A 91 35.87 16.40 -34.69
N LEU A 92 37.08 15.92 -34.37
CA LEU A 92 37.35 15.16 -33.15
C LEU A 92 36.93 15.92 -31.90
N LEU A 93 37.25 17.22 -31.84
CA LEU A 93 36.92 18.05 -30.69
C LEU A 93 35.40 18.18 -30.50
N ASP A 94 34.66 18.52 -31.55
CA ASP A 94 33.21 18.69 -31.48
C ASP A 94 32.50 17.37 -31.15
N GLN A 95 32.93 16.26 -31.75
CA GLN A 95 32.44 14.92 -31.42
C GLN A 95 32.74 14.54 -29.96
N THR A 96 33.95 14.85 -29.49
CA THR A 96 34.36 14.58 -28.11
C THR A 96 33.59 15.43 -27.11
N ILE A 97 33.29 16.69 -27.42
CA ILE A 97 32.42 17.55 -26.61
C ILE A 97 31.00 16.98 -26.55
N GLN A 98 30.45 16.53 -27.68
CA GLN A 98 29.13 15.90 -27.71
C GLN A 98 29.07 14.60 -26.91
N ARG A 99 30.14 13.78 -26.96
CA ARG A 99 30.29 12.57 -26.15
C ARG A 99 30.41 12.90 -24.66
N ALA A 100 31.27 13.85 -24.31
CA ALA A 100 31.43 14.33 -22.93
C ALA A 100 30.13 14.89 -22.34
N ALA A 101 29.28 15.52 -23.16
CA ALA A 101 27.98 16.02 -22.73
C ALA A 101 26.99 14.90 -22.35
N LYS A 102 27.16 13.68 -22.88
CA LYS A 102 26.34 12.52 -22.54
C LYS A 102 26.80 11.79 -21.28
N LEU A 103 28.01 12.09 -20.78
CA LEU A 103 28.52 11.52 -19.54
C LEU A 103 27.70 11.98 -18.33
N ARG A 104 27.68 11.13 -17.31
CA ARG A 104 27.07 11.39 -15.99
C ARG A 104 28.14 11.73 -14.96
N MET A 105 27.73 12.32 -13.83
CA MET A 105 28.63 12.55 -12.71
C MET A 105 28.96 11.23 -11.99
N PRO A 106 30.20 11.01 -11.52
CA PRO A 106 31.33 11.94 -11.49
C PRO A 106 32.22 11.93 -12.76
N GLU A 107 32.10 10.95 -13.65
CA GLU A 107 33.01 10.76 -14.79
C GLU A 107 33.04 11.96 -15.75
N ARG A 108 31.90 12.65 -15.88
CA ARG A 108 31.81 13.91 -16.62
C ARG A 108 32.74 14.98 -16.05
N ALA A 109 32.78 15.16 -14.73
CA ALA A 109 33.63 16.17 -14.11
C ALA A 109 35.11 15.82 -14.27
N GLU A 110 35.47 14.54 -14.15
CA GLU A 110 36.83 14.06 -14.41
C GLU A 110 37.25 14.31 -15.85
N ALA A 111 36.38 14.00 -16.82
CA ALA A 111 36.67 14.18 -18.24
C ALA A 111 36.79 15.67 -18.63
N ILE A 112 35.92 16.54 -18.10
CA ILE A 112 35.95 17.99 -18.39
C ILE A 112 37.23 18.66 -17.88
N ASN A 113 37.87 18.13 -16.82
CA ASN A 113 39.15 18.66 -16.36
C ASN A 113 40.26 18.57 -17.42
N SER A 114 40.13 17.61 -18.35
CA SER A 114 41.05 17.41 -19.49
C SER A 114 40.62 18.17 -20.74
N GLN A 115 39.57 19.01 -20.69
CA GLN A 115 39.13 19.78 -21.86
C GLN A 115 40.25 20.73 -22.33
N PRO A 116 40.56 20.79 -23.64
CA PRO A 116 41.62 21.63 -24.16
C PRO A 116 41.41 23.09 -23.76
N ARG A 117 42.45 23.71 -23.21
CA ARG A 117 42.42 25.13 -22.80
C ARG A 117 43.02 26.03 -23.87
N VAL A 118 43.74 25.44 -24.82
CA VAL A 118 44.39 26.14 -25.92
C VAL A 118 43.43 26.23 -27.10
N ALA A 119 43.07 27.44 -27.50
CA ALA A 119 42.30 27.67 -28.72
C ALA A 119 43.12 27.22 -29.95
N PRO A 120 42.48 26.65 -30.98
CA PRO A 120 43.18 26.32 -32.22
C PRO A 120 43.82 27.59 -32.78
N ALA A 121 45.15 27.54 -32.93
CA ALA A 121 46.07 28.54 -33.46
C ALA A 121 45.51 29.95 -33.76
N ALA A 122 45.89 30.95 -32.95
CA ALA A 122 45.66 32.37 -33.27
C ALA A 122 46.62 32.94 -34.35
N GLY A 123 47.57 32.14 -34.84
CA GLY A 123 48.59 32.54 -35.82
C GLY A 123 48.38 31.91 -37.20
N GLN A 124 48.89 32.55 -38.24
CA GLN A 124 48.86 32.02 -39.60
C GLN A 124 49.74 30.77 -39.70
N LEU A 125 49.22 29.70 -40.32
CA LEU A 125 49.88 28.40 -40.44
C LEU A 125 50.68 28.34 -41.74
N PHE A 126 51.87 27.78 -41.67
CA PHE A 126 52.76 27.64 -42.82
C PHE A 126 53.29 26.22 -42.95
N ARG A 127 53.37 25.70 -44.17
CA ARG A 127 54.04 24.43 -44.48
C ARG A 127 55.38 24.72 -45.13
N ARG A 128 56.43 23.99 -44.74
CA ARG A 128 57.71 24.02 -45.46
C ARG A 128 57.57 23.34 -46.83
N VAL A 129 57.97 24.05 -47.88
CA VAL A 129 57.91 23.58 -49.27
C VAL A 129 59.27 23.33 -49.89
N ALA A 130 60.34 23.95 -49.36
CA ALA A 130 61.72 23.66 -49.72
C ALA A 130 62.65 23.87 -48.52
N ARG A 131 63.77 23.13 -48.46
CA ARG A 131 64.80 23.27 -47.43
C ARG A 131 65.98 24.10 -47.93
N ALA A 132 66.63 24.82 -47.01
CA ALA A 132 67.91 25.45 -47.31
C ALA A 132 68.92 24.44 -47.88
N GLY A 133 69.52 24.77 -49.02
CA GLY A 133 70.47 23.93 -49.74
C GLY A 133 69.84 22.87 -50.65
N GLU A 134 68.51 22.79 -50.75
CA GLU A 134 67.81 21.94 -51.71
C GLU A 134 68.05 22.45 -53.13
N ASP A 135 68.54 21.55 -53.99
CA ASP A 135 69.01 21.90 -55.33
C ASP A 135 67.91 21.73 -56.36
N PHE A 136 67.78 22.73 -57.22
CA PHE A 136 66.97 22.62 -58.42
C PHE A 136 67.65 23.35 -59.58
N SER A 137 67.22 22.99 -60.78
CA SER A 137 67.78 23.56 -61.99
C SER A 137 66.66 24.06 -62.90
N TRP A 138 66.89 25.21 -63.53
CA TRP A 138 65.99 25.75 -64.54
C TRP A 138 66.77 26.21 -65.77
N GLN A 139 66.09 26.32 -66.91
CA GLN A 139 66.73 26.65 -68.17
C GLN A 139 66.37 28.06 -68.60
N GLY A 140 67.39 28.82 -68.99
CA GLY A 140 67.28 30.17 -69.52
C GLY A 140 67.86 30.28 -70.93
N LYS A 141 67.45 31.32 -71.65
CA LYS A 141 68.03 31.73 -72.92
C LYS A 141 68.36 33.22 -72.87
N VAL A 142 69.54 33.60 -73.32
CA VAL A 142 69.97 35.01 -73.46
C VAL A 142 70.57 35.26 -74.83
N ILE A 143 70.64 36.53 -75.22
CA ILE A 143 71.35 36.99 -76.41
C ILE A 143 72.65 37.65 -75.96
N ALA A 144 73.79 37.02 -76.26
CA ALA A 144 75.14 37.52 -76.00
C ALA A 144 75.68 38.27 -77.23
N ARG A 145 76.13 39.52 -77.06
CA ARG A 145 76.76 40.33 -78.11
C ARG A 145 78.12 40.82 -77.66
N GLN A 146 79.13 40.70 -78.53
CA GLN A 146 80.47 41.17 -78.21
C GLN A 146 80.56 42.68 -78.43
N GLN A 147 81.01 43.41 -77.42
CA GLN A 147 81.27 44.84 -77.50
C GLN A 147 82.65 45.13 -78.11
N ALA A 148 82.88 46.40 -78.47
CA ALA A 148 84.11 46.85 -79.12
C ALA A 148 85.37 46.65 -78.26
N ASP A 149 85.24 46.65 -76.93
CA ASP A 149 86.30 46.38 -75.96
C ASP A 149 86.53 44.87 -75.73
N LYS A 150 85.85 44.01 -76.51
CA LYS A 150 85.82 42.55 -76.42
C LYS A 150 85.10 42.01 -75.17
N SER A 151 84.44 42.84 -74.38
CA SER A 151 83.50 42.39 -73.36
C SER A 151 82.22 41.82 -74.01
N TRP A 152 81.45 41.02 -73.27
CA TRP A 152 80.19 40.47 -73.74
C TRP A 152 79.04 41.11 -72.97
N ASP A 153 78.06 41.60 -73.73
CA ASP A 153 76.80 42.11 -73.19
C ASP A 153 75.70 41.07 -73.42
N PHE A 154 74.91 40.82 -72.38
CA PHE A 154 73.85 39.82 -72.41
C PHE A 154 72.50 40.50 -72.20
N SER A 155 71.55 40.20 -73.07
CA SER A 155 70.23 40.84 -73.08
C SER A 155 69.13 39.86 -73.47
N GLY A 156 67.87 40.20 -73.17
CA GLY A 156 66.71 39.41 -73.59
C GLY A 156 66.62 38.05 -72.90
N LEU A 157 66.79 38.01 -71.57
CA LEU A 157 66.59 36.79 -70.78
C LEU A 157 65.17 36.25 -70.96
N ILE A 158 65.07 35.00 -71.39
CA ILE A 158 63.83 34.23 -71.46
C ILE A 158 64.03 32.98 -70.59
N GLY A 159 63.26 32.88 -69.52
CA GLY A 159 63.36 31.82 -68.52
C GLY A 159 63.28 32.41 -67.11
N LYS A 160 62.70 31.66 -66.18
CA LYS A 160 62.62 31.98 -64.75
C LYS A 160 62.73 30.67 -63.96
N PRO A 161 63.13 30.72 -62.69
CA PRO A 161 63.02 29.56 -61.82
C PRO A 161 61.57 29.11 -61.73
N GLU A 162 61.26 27.95 -62.30
CA GLU A 162 59.97 27.28 -62.18
C GLU A 162 60.16 26.03 -61.33
N HIS A 163 60.12 26.21 -60.01
CA HIS A 163 60.09 25.11 -59.04
C HIS A 163 58.68 25.02 -58.45
N PRO A 164 58.12 23.82 -58.21
CA PRO A 164 56.80 23.67 -57.58
C PRO A 164 56.68 24.37 -56.21
N ALA A 165 57.80 24.60 -55.52
CA ALA A 165 57.87 25.31 -54.25
C ALA A 165 58.03 26.84 -54.36
N ILE A 166 58.22 27.38 -55.57
CA ILE A 166 58.38 28.81 -55.82
C ILE A 166 57.02 29.36 -56.26
N THR A 167 56.25 29.87 -55.31
CA THR A 167 54.93 30.47 -55.55
C THR A 167 54.89 31.93 -55.10
N PRO A 168 53.96 32.76 -55.62
CA PRO A 168 53.86 34.18 -55.24
C PRO A 168 53.51 34.42 -53.77
N GLN A 169 53.11 33.38 -53.02
CA GLN A 169 52.65 33.45 -51.64
C GLN A 169 53.65 32.85 -50.64
N MET A 170 54.82 32.40 -51.12
CA MET A 170 55.88 31.84 -50.29
C MET A 170 56.55 32.93 -49.46
N LEU A 171 56.99 32.57 -48.25
CA LEU A 171 57.81 33.39 -47.35
C LEU A 171 59.06 32.63 -46.95
N THR A 172 60.17 33.35 -46.74
CA THR A 172 61.39 32.81 -46.14
C THR A 172 61.33 32.79 -44.61
N GLN A 173 62.19 31.99 -43.98
CA GLN A 173 62.25 31.83 -42.52
C GLN A 173 62.33 33.16 -41.73
N ASP A 174 63.03 34.16 -42.26
CA ASP A 174 63.19 35.50 -41.68
C ASP A 174 61.98 36.42 -41.89
N GLN A 175 61.09 36.09 -42.82
CA GLN A 175 59.85 36.82 -43.10
C GLN A 175 58.66 36.30 -42.28
N LEU A 176 58.79 35.13 -41.63
CA LEU A 176 57.77 34.61 -40.72
C LEU A 176 57.70 35.45 -39.45
N SER A 177 56.47 35.78 -39.02
CA SER A 177 56.29 36.47 -37.73
C SER A 177 56.63 35.54 -36.56
N THR A 178 56.97 36.11 -35.41
CA THR A 178 57.17 35.34 -34.16
C THR A 178 55.89 34.62 -33.67
N THR A 179 54.74 34.94 -34.26
CA THR A 179 53.44 34.32 -33.99
C THR A 179 53.02 33.29 -35.05
N SER A 180 53.80 33.13 -36.12
CA SER A 180 53.56 32.15 -37.18
C SER A 180 53.85 30.75 -36.68
N ILE A 181 53.06 29.77 -37.13
CA ILE A 181 53.25 28.37 -36.76
C ILE A 181 53.64 27.58 -38.01
N THR A 182 54.81 26.98 -37.96
CA THR A 182 55.32 26.09 -39.00
C THR A 182 54.89 24.66 -38.73
N VAL A 183 54.20 24.07 -39.71
CA VAL A 183 53.76 22.69 -39.69
C VAL A 183 54.95 21.79 -40.02
N ASP A 184 55.51 21.19 -38.97
CA ASP A 184 56.49 20.11 -39.04
C ASP A 184 56.00 18.94 -38.19
N THR A 185 55.95 17.74 -38.78
CA THR A 185 55.48 16.52 -38.09
C THR A 185 56.46 16.03 -37.03
N LYS A 186 57.68 16.59 -36.98
CA LYS A 186 58.72 16.26 -36.00
C LYS A 186 58.83 17.27 -34.85
N ASP A 187 58.10 18.38 -34.90
CA ASP A 187 58.10 19.41 -33.86
C ASP A 187 56.89 19.24 -32.94
N ASP A 188 57.15 18.74 -31.74
CA ASP A 188 56.18 18.52 -30.66
C ASP A 188 55.94 19.77 -29.80
N THR A 189 56.71 20.84 -30.03
CA THR A 189 56.68 22.06 -29.20
C THR A 189 55.79 23.17 -29.77
N ASN A 190 55.39 23.07 -31.04
CA ASN A 190 54.56 24.09 -31.65
C ASN A 190 53.11 24.05 -31.13
N ARG A 191 52.43 25.22 -31.12
CA ARG A 191 51.09 25.38 -30.53
C ARG A 191 50.01 24.52 -31.20
N LEU A 192 50.16 24.19 -32.49
CA LEU A 192 49.21 23.34 -33.21
C LEU A 192 49.37 21.88 -32.79
N THR A 193 50.60 21.37 -32.71
CA THR A 193 50.90 20.02 -32.20
C THR A 193 50.46 19.87 -30.75
N GLN A 194 50.66 20.90 -29.91
CA GLN A 194 50.15 20.93 -28.52
C GLN A 194 48.61 20.90 -28.47
N ALA A 195 47.92 21.70 -29.28
CA ALA A 195 46.46 21.69 -29.33
C ALA A 195 45.90 20.33 -29.84
N ILE A 196 46.55 19.72 -30.83
CA ILE A 196 46.20 18.37 -31.31
C ILE A 196 46.41 17.33 -30.21
N ALA A 197 47.53 17.40 -29.48
CA ALA A 197 47.82 16.51 -28.35
C ALA A 197 46.79 16.67 -27.22
N GLU A 198 46.43 17.90 -26.82
CA GLU A 198 45.37 18.17 -25.84
C GLU A 198 44.02 17.62 -26.30
N GLN A 199 43.67 17.78 -27.58
CA GLN A 199 42.43 17.22 -28.14
C GLN A 199 42.41 15.68 -28.09
N ARG A 200 43.54 15.03 -28.41
CA ARG A 200 43.66 13.56 -28.33
C ARG A 200 43.61 13.05 -26.89
N GLU A 201 44.27 13.73 -25.96
CA GLU A 201 44.20 13.43 -24.53
C GLU A 201 42.78 13.61 -23.98
N PHE A 202 42.07 14.66 -24.40
CA PHE A 202 40.66 14.85 -24.05
C PHE A 202 39.78 13.72 -24.62
N ALA A 203 39.96 13.35 -25.88
CA ALA A 203 39.23 12.24 -26.51
C ALA A 203 39.45 10.92 -25.75
N LYS A 204 40.70 10.63 -25.37
CA LYS A 204 41.06 9.45 -24.58
C LYS A 204 40.49 9.51 -23.15
N ALA A 205 40.50 10.68 -22.52
CA ALA A 205 39.91 10.87 -21.20
C ALA A 205 38.39 10.65 -21.23
N VAL A 206 37.70 11.15 -22.26
CA VAL A 206 36.27 10.92 -22.47
C VAL A 206 35.97 9.45 -22.74
N GLU A 207 36.76 8.77 -23.57
CA GLU A 207 36.59 7.33 -23.82
C GLU A 207 36.77 6.49 -22.54
N GLN A 208 37.81 6.78 -21.75
CA GLN A 208 38.00 6.11 -20.46
C GLN A 208 36.87 6.42 -19.48
N ALA A 209 36.39 7.66 -19.45
CA ALA A 209 35.26 8.08 -18.63
C ALA A 209 33.96 7.37 -19.05
N GLU A 210 33.70 7.19 -20.34
CA GLU A 210 32.57 6.41 -20.85
C GLU A 210 32.66 4.95 -20.39
N GLN A 211 33.82 4.30 -20.53
CA GLN A 211 34.02 2.92 -20.08
C GLN A 211 33.81 2.76 -18.56
N ARG A 212 34.36 3.69 -17.77
CA ARG A 212 34.15 3.70 -16.31
C ARG A 212 32.69 3.91 -15.94
N MET A 213 32.00 4.85 -16.60
CA MET A 213 30.60 5.14 -16.37
C MET A 213 29.73 3.92 -16.71
N VAL A 214 29.93 3.28 -17.86
CA VAL A 214 29.18 2.07 -18.22
C VAL A 214 29.39 0.97 -17.18
N ALA A 215 30.64 0.69 -16.82
CA ALA A 215 30.96 -0.34 -15.82
C ALA A 215 30.35 -0.01 -14.43
N ARG A 216 30.39 1.26 -14.01
CA ARG A 216 29.76 1.73 -12.78
C ARG A 216 28.24 1.55 -12.83
N LEU A 217 27.57 2.04 -13.88
CA LEU A 217 26.11 1.94 -14.02
C LEU A 217 25.65 0.48 -14.08
N GLU A 218 26.39 -0.40 -14.77
CA GLU A 218 26.13 -1.85 -14.77
C GLU A 218 26.31 -2.48 -13.40
N GLN A 219 27.28 -2.01 -12.60
CA GLN A 219 27.47 -2.47 -11.23
C GLN A 219 26.36 -1.96 -10.30
N GLU A 220 26.03 -0.67 -10.34
CA GLU A 220 24.94 -0.06 -9.57
C GLU A 220 23.60 -0.74 -9.87
N HIS A 221 23.31 -0.98 -11.16
CA HIS A 221 22.10 -1.71 -11.58
C HIS A 221 22.07 -3.12 -11.00
N ARG A 222 23.18 -3.87 -11.08
CA ARG A 222 23.26 -5.22 -10.51
C ARG A 222 23.12 -5.23 -9.00
N ASP A 223 23.73 -4.27 -8.29
CA ASP A 223 23.66 -4.19 -6.83
C ASP A 223 22.24 -3.83 -6.35
N LEU A 224 21.57 -2.88 -7.03
CA LEU A 224 20.19 -2.54 -6.74
C LEU A 224 19.23 -3.69 -7.11
N LEU A 225 19.44 -4.35 -8.26
CA LEU A 225 18.63 -5.50 -8.64
C LEU A 225 18.81 -6.67 -7.67
N ALA A 226 20.05 -6.92 -7.20
CA ALA A 226 20.33 -7.92 -6.17
C ALA A 226 19.56 -7.61 -4.88
N LEU A 227 19.51 -6.34 -4.46
CA LEU A 227 18.70 -5.95 -3.30
C LEU A 227 17.22 -6.32 -3.48
N ILE A 228 16.64 -6.03 -4.64
CA ILE A 228 15.23 -6.30 -4.90
C ILE A 228 14.97 -7.83 -4.97
N THR A 229 15.92 -8.58 -5.53
CA THR A 229 15.80 -10.03 -5.75
C THR A 229 16.05 -10.84 -4.47
N GLU A 230 17.05 -10.46 -3.66
CA GLU A 230 17.42 -11.15 -2.42
C GLU A 230 16.36 -10.97 -1.31
N ARG A 231 15.59 -9.86 -1.36
CA ARG A 231 14.55 -9.47 -0.39
C ARG A 231 15.03 -9.54 1.06
N GLU A 232 16.31 -9.26 1.28
CA GLU A 232 16.86 -9.28 2.62
C GLU A 232 16.40 -8.05 3.42
N PRO A 233 15.98 -8.23 4.67
CA PRO A 233 15.63 -7.11 5.53
C PRO A 233 16.86 -6.25 5.78
N LEU A 234 16.64 -4.93 5.74
CA LEU A 234 17.67 -3.94 6.02
C LEU A 234 17.29 -3.13 7.27
N LEU A 235 18.28 -2.69 8.02
CA LEU A 235 18.13 -1.81 9.16
C LEU A 235 18.61 -0.40 8.82
N ALA A 236 17.75 0.58 9.05
CA ALA A 236 18.05 2.01 9.02
C ALA A 236 18.11 2.56 10.45
N ASN A 237 19.23 3.21 10.80
CA ASN A 237 19.35 3.94 12.06
C ASN A 237 19.23 5.44 11.80
N LEU A 238 18.07 6.03 12.11
CA LEU A 238 17.78 7.43 11.87
C LEU A 238 18.09 8.28 13.11
N PRO A 239 18.93 9.32 13.01
CA PRO A 239 19.14 10.25 14.10
C PRO A 239 17.89 11.12 14.30
N VAL A 240 17.26 11.02 15.48
CA VAL A 240 16.10 11.83 15.86
C VAL A 240 16.54 12.87 16.88
N ALA A 241 16.16 14.14 16.68
CA ALA A 241 16.54 15.22 17.59
C ALA A 241 15.95 14.99 18.99
N ASN A 242 16.80 15.00 20.02
CA ASN A 242 16.42 14.87 21.44
C ASN A 242 15.73 13.55 21.83
N LEU A 243 15.85 12.49 21.01
CA LEU A 243 15.33 11.15 21.28
C LEU A 243 16.38 10.09 20.88
N PRO A 244 16.27 8.84 21.36
CA PRO A 244 17.05 7.73 20.82
C PRO A 244 16.87 7.62 19.31
N ASN A 245 17.91 7.15 18.60
CA ASN A 245 17.82 6.90 17.16
C ASN A 245 16.63 6.00 16.86
N ALA A 246 15.80 6.39 15.89
CA ALA A 246 14.73 5.54 15.40
C ALA A 246 15.35 4.40 14.60
N ARG A 247 15.02 3.17 14.98
CA ARG A 247 15.48 1.95 14.32
C ARG A 247 14.38 1.44 13.43
N LEU A 248 14.53 1.64 12.12
CA LEU A 248 13.54 1.21 11.14
C LEU A 248 14.01 -0.02 10.38
N SER A 249 13.17 -1.04 10.31
CA SER A 249 13.33 -2.15 9.38
C SER A 249 12.80 -1.74 8.01
N VAL A 250 13.54 -2.06 6.95
CA VAL A 250 13.23 -1.75 5.56
C VAL A 250 13.26 -3.06 4.77
N HIS A 251 12.11 -3.45 4.23
CA HIS A 251 11.94 -4.71 3.51
C HIS A 251 11.54 -4.43 2.07
N VAL A 252 12.26 -4.98 1.10
CA VAL A 252 11.76 -5.05 -0.28
C VAL A 252 10.81 -6.23 -0.38
N CYS A 253 9.51 -5.94 -0.47
CA CYS A 253 8.45 -6.96 -0.31
C CYS A 253 7.95 -7.50 -1.64
N TYR A 254 7.90 -6.64 -2.67
CA TYR A 254 7.38 -7.01 -3.98
C TYR A 254 8.17 -6.33 -5.09
N GLN A 255 8.34 -7.07 -6.19
CA GLN A 255 8.82 -6.53 -7.45
C GLN A 255 7.99 -7.07 -8.60
N ARG A 256 7.76 -6.24 -9.62
CA ARG A 256 7.27 -6.67 -10.93
C ARG A 256 8.41 -6.57 -11.95
N ASP A 257 8.65 -7.67 -12.65
CA ASP A 257 9.77 -7.83 -13.59
C ASP A 257 11.12 -7.40 -12.97
N ASP A 258 12.09 -6.97 -13.78
CA ASP A 258 13.41 -6.50 -13.32
C ASP A 258 13.34 -5.08 -12.71
N GLY A 259 12.44 -4.86 -11.74
CA GLY A 259 12.31 -3.60 -11.00
C GLY A 259 11.40 -2.55 -11.63
N GLU A 260 10.54 -2.91 -12.58
CA GLU A 260 9.53 -1.99 -13.15
C GLU A 260 8.57 -1.44 -12.07
N GLU A 261 8.30 -2.25 -11.06
CA GLU A 261 7.55 -1.87 -9.89
C GLU A 261 8.22 -2.47 -8.67
N VAL A 262 8.48 -1.67 -7.64
CA VAL A 262 9.11 -2.09 -6.39
C VAL A 262 8.27 -1.56 -5.24
N VAL A 263 7.95 -2.43 -4.28
CA VAL A 263 7.30 -2.05 -3.03
C VAL A 263 8.22 -2.34 -1.86
N VAL A 264 8.43 -1.30 -1.06
CA VAL A 264 9.25 -1.34 0.14
C VAL A 264 8.39 -1.06 1.36
N LEU A 265 8.36 -2.00 2.30
CA LEU A 265 7.75 -1.80 3.62
C LEU A 265 8.80 -1.21 4.56
N VAL A 266 8.43 -0.18 5.32
CA VAL A 266 9.21 0.34 6.44
C VAL A 266 8.42 0.19 7.72
N GLU A 267 9.05 -0.34 8.76
CA GLU A 267 8.47 -0.58 10.08
C GLU A 267 9.41 -0.05 11.17
N ASP A 268 8.86 0.57 12.21
CA ASP A 268 9.62 0.83 13.43
C ASP A 268 9.81 -0.46 14.21
N THR A 269 11.07 -0.84 14.46
CA THR A 269 11.43 -2.05 15.22
C THR A 269 10.92 -2.01 16.68
N ALA A 270 10.69 -0.83 17.24
CA ALA A 270 10.14 -0.66 18.59
C ALA A 270 8.61 -0.50 18.62
N ASN A 271 7.99 -0.12 17.51
CA ASN A 271 6.55 0.12 17.44
C ASN A 271 5.94 -0.38 16.11
N PRO A 272 5.34 -1.57 16.08
CA PRO A 272 4.81 -2.16 14.85
C PRO A 272 3.62 -1.40 14.23
N LEU A 273 3.06 -0.40 14.93
CA LEU A 273 2.00 0.48 14.40
C LEU A 273 2.58 1.61 13.53
N MET A 274 3.85 1.95 13.71
CA MET A 274 4.58 2.87 12.84
C MET A 274 5.09 2.07 11.65
N ARG A 275 4.22 1.84 10.67
CA ARG A 275 4.53 1.12 9.43
C ARG A 275 3.88 1.78 8.21
N ALA A 276 4.58 1.76 7.08
CA ALA A 276 4.05 2.21 5.81
C ALA A 276 4.79 1.55 4.64
N CYS A 277 4.15 1.54 3.47
CA CYS A 277 4.75 1.04 2.24
C CYS A 277 5.07 2.20 1.29
N TRP A 278 6.18 2.08 0.58
CA TRP A 278 6.59 2.94 -0.51
C TRP A 278 6.56 2.15 -1.81
N GLN A 279 6.06 2.75 -2.88
CA GLN A 279 5.92 2.13 -4.19
C GLN A 279 6.56 3.00 -5.26
N GLY A 280 7.23 2.37 -6.22
CA GLY A 280 7.89 3.07 -7.32
C GLY A 280 8.65 2.08 -8.21
N ALA A 281 9.81 2.48 -8.73
CA ALA A 281 10.54 1.65 -9.71
C ALA A 281 12.05 1.86 -9.60
N LEU A 282 12.80 0.87 -10.09
CA LEU A 282 14.21 0.98 -10.44
C LEU A 282 14.31 1.77 -11.76
N ALA A 283 15.01 2.89 -11.73
CA ALA A 283 15.16 3.74 -12.90
C ALA A 283 16.55 4.37 -12.94
N LEU A 284 17.01 4.65 -14.17
CA LEU A 284 18.11 5.55 -14.40
C LEU A 284 17.53 6.95 -14.65
N PRO A 285 17.71 7.93 -13.73
CA PRO A 285 17.13 9.26 -13.88
C PRO A 285 17.55 9.91 -15.19
N GLU A 286 16.70 10.77 -15.77
CA GLU A 286 17.10 11.61 -16.89
C GLU A 286 18.37 12.41 -16.52
N ASN A 287 19.32 12.53 -17.45
CA ASN A 287 20.58 13.24 -17.20
C ASN A 287 20.27 14.73 -16.98
N ALA A 288 20.06 15.11 -15.72
CA ALA A 288 19.57 16.43 -15.30
C ALA A 288 20.52 17.58 -15.66
N ASN A 289 21.76 17.27 -16.07
CA ASN A 289 22.79 18.25 -16.42
C ASN A 289 23.04 18.38 -17.94
N ALA A 290 22.14 17.89 -18.79
CA ALA A 290 22.17 18.21 -20.23
C ALA A 290 22.02 19.73 -20.50
N THR A 291 21.50 20.48 -19.52
CA THR A 291 21.51 21.96 -19.48
C THR A 291 22.34 22.45 -18.30
N LEU A 292 23.33 23.32 -18.58
CA LEU A 292 24.26 23.99 -17.65
C LEU A 292 23.56 25.01 -16.70
N SER A 293 22.41 24.69 -16.10
CA SER A 293 21.77 25.56 -15.11
C SER A 293 22.08 25.10 -13.69
N SER A 294 22.74 25.99 -12.96
CA SER A 294 23.15 25.92 -11.57
C SER A 294 22.08 25.40 -10.60
N ARG A 295 22.15 24.12 -10.24
CA ARG A 295 21.82 23.59 -8.90
C ARG A 295 22.44 22.20 -8.75
N PRO A 296 23.52 22.02 -7.97
CA PRO A 296 23.96 20.68 -7.58
C PRO A 296 23.00 20.20 -6.49
N ALA A 297 22.02 19.37 -6.85
CA ALA A 297 21.06 18.81 -5.90
C ALA A 297 20.71 17.34 -6.16
N ALA A 298 21.54 16.61 -6.90
CA ALA A 298 21.54 15.15 -6.88
C ALA A 298 22.96 14.70 -6.52
N ALA A 299 23.11 14.09 -5.33
CA ALA A 299 24.38 13.51 -4.89
C ALA A 299 24.73 12.21 -5.65
N HIS A 300 23.81 11.71 -6.48
CA HIS A 300 23.93 10.46 -7.22
C HIS A 300 23.33 10.64 -8.62
N ASP A 301 24.13 10.42 -9.66
CA ASP A 301 23.74 10.47 -11.08
C ASP A 301 24.01 9.09 -11.69
N GLY A 302 23.18 8.13 -11.27
CA GLY A 302 23.32 6.69 -11.49
C GLY A 302 22.00 5.98 -11.29
N TRP A 303 21.98 4.64 -11.30
CA TRP A 303 20.73 3.90 -11.08
C TRP A 303 20.18 4.13 -9.67
N GLU A 304 18.86 4.31 -9.55
CA GLU A 304 18.20 4.49 -8.25
C GLU A 304 16.85 3.77 -8.19
N ILE A 305 16.44 3.35 -7.00
CA ILE A 305 15.07 2.94 -6.74
C ILE A 305 14.35 4.13 -6.15
N ARG A 306 13.42 4.72 -6.91
CA ARG A 306 12.68 5.92 -6.51
C ARG A 306 11.25 5.56 -6.17
N LEU A 307 10.86 5.80 -4.92
CA LEU A 307 9.61 5.32 -4.35
C LEU A 307 8.83 6.44 -3.65
N LYS A 308 7.50 6.37 -3.70
CA LYS A 308 6.59 7.28 -2.99
C LYS A 308 5.77 6.51 -1.98
N VAL A 309 5.52 7.11 -0.81
CA VAL A 309 4.67 6.51 0.22
C VAL A 309 3.24 6.27 -0.32
N VAL A 310 2.67 5.12 0.01
CA VAL A 310 1.29 4.75 -0.31
C VAL A 310 0.43 4.95 0.93
N GLY A 311 -0.51 5.91 0.87
CA GLY A 311 -1.37 6.27 1.99
C GLY A 311 -0.71 7.28 2.94
N GLU A 312 -0.99 7.16 4.24
CA GLU A 312 -0.43 8.06 5.25
C GLU A 312 1.01 7.69 5.63
N ASN A 313 1.85 8.69 5.84
CA ASN A 313 3.22 8.52 6.32
C ASN A 313 3.27 8.75 7.84
N PRO A 314 3.31 7.69 8.67
CA PRO A 314 3.37 7.85 10.12
C PRO A 314 4.72 8.40 10.60
N PHE A 315 5.77 8.32 9.77
CA PHE A 315 7.14 8.68 10.13
C PHE A 315 7.50 10.15 9.87
N ARG A 316 6.55 11.00 9.42
CA ARG A 316 6.79 12.43 9.18
C ARG A 316 7.44 13.13 10.39
N ASN A 317 7.02 12.77 11.61
CA ASN A 317 7.52 13.38 12.84
C ASN A 317 8.99 13.06 13.15
N ILE A 318 9.50 11.94 12.65
CA ILE A 318 10.92 11.56 12.80
C ILE A 318 11.75 11.93 11.56
N GLY A 319 11.19 12.71 10.64
CA GLY A 319 11.89 13.28 9.50
C GLY A 319 12.00 12.38 8.27
N VAL A 320 11.26 11.26 8.24
CA VAL A 320 11.19 10.38 7.06
C VAL A 320 10.31 11.01 6.00
N ASN A 321 10.93 11.33 4.86
CA ASN A 321 10.25 11.92 3.72
C ASN A 321 9.32 10.96 2.97
N GLU A 322 8.32 11.53 2.30
CA GLU A 322 7.37 10.79 1.45
C GLU A 322 8.05 10.19 0.21
N LEU A 323 9.10 10.85 -0.27
CA LEU A 323 9.98 10.33 -1.31
C LEU A 323 11.12 9.56 -0.65
N MET A 324 11.25 8.29 -1.03
CA MET A 324 12.38 7.44 -0.70
C MET A 324 13.19 7.19 -1.98
N VAL A 325 14.50 7.38 -1.89
CA VAL A 325 15.43 7.10 -3.00
C VAL A 325 16.52 6.21 -2.46
N LEU A 326 16.67 5.02 -3.04
CA LEU A 326 17.71 4.06 -2.66
C LEU A 326 18.77 4.01 -3.76
N THR A 327 20.03 4.17 -3.37
CA THR A 327 21.19 4.15 -4.28
C THR A 327 22.20 3.11 -3.81
N ALA A 328 22.94 2.54 -4.75
CA ALA A 328 24.06 1.65 -4.45
C ALA A 328 25.34 2.49 -4.37
N THR A 329 25.97 2.52 -3.19
CA THR A 329 27.23 3.25 -2.98
C THR A 329 28.48 2.36 -3.03
N GLY A 330 28.27 1.06 -3.24
CA GLY A 330 29.30 0.03 -3.36
C GLY A 330 28.70 -1.37 -3.19
N PRO A 331 29.49 -2.44 -3.35
CA PRO A 331 28.99 -3.82 -3.30
C PRO A 331 28.27 -4.10 -1.98
N GLY A 332 26.96 -4.39 -2.06
CA GLY A 332 26.10 -4.66 -0.91
C GLY A 332 25.85 -3.47 0.03
N MET A 333 26.24 -2.24 -0.35
CA MET A 333 26.03 -1.03 0.45
C MET A 333 24.96 -0.14 -0.17
N ILE A 334 23.78 -0.17 0.43
CA ILE A 334 22.62 0.61 0.00
C ILE A 334 22.50 1.85 0.86
N ARG A 335 22.25 3.00 0.24
CA ARG A 335 22.02 4.27 0.93
C ARG A 335 20.62 4.78 0.63
N TRP A 336 19.93 5.22 1.68
CA TRP A 336 18.70 5.97 1.57
C TRP A 336 19.02 7.47 1.49
N GLU A 337 18.81 8.02 0.30
CA GLU A 337 19.00 9.43 -0.03
C GLU A 337 17.79 10.30 0.31
N HIS A 338 17.97 11.61 0.22
CA HIS A 338 16.93 12.61 0.45
C HIS A 338 16.32 12.57 1.85
N GLN A 339 17.01 12.03 2.84
CA GLN A 339 16.75 12.26 4.26
C GLN A 339 17.46 13.54 4.73
N ARG A 340 17.22 14.00 5.97
CA ARG A 340 17.99 15.13 6.56
C ARG A 340 19.51 14.92 6.42
N GLN A 341 19.95 13.67 6.52
CA GLN A 341 21.28 13.19 6.19
C GLN A 341 21.15 11.82 5.51
N PRO A 342 21.96 11.48 4.50
CA PRO A 342 21.91 10.16 3.87
C PRO A 342 22.14 9.04 4.89
N VAL A 343 21.39 7.94 4.75
CA VAL A 343 21.37 6.86 5.74
C VAL A 343 21.83 5.57 5.08
N THR A 344 22.92 4.98 5.57
CA THR A 344 23.34 3.66 5.12
C THR A 344 22.42 2.59 5.69
N LEU A 345 21.88 1.75 4.81
CA LEU A 345 21.08 0.60 5.17
C LEU A 345 22.00 -0.62 5.33
N ALA A 346 21.97 -1.24 6.50
CA ALA A 346 22.75 -2.43 6.78
C ALA A 346 21.85 -3.67 6.71
N LYS A 347 22.36 -4.82 6.26
CA LYS A 347 21.59 -6.08 6.33
C LYS A 347 21.25 -6.39 7.80
N ASP A 348 20.00 -6.78 8.05
CA ASP A 348 19.52 -7.16 9.38
C ASP A 348 19.29 -8.69 9.44
N PRO A 349 20.31 -9.48 9.85
CA PRO A 349 20.15 -10.93 9.94
C PRO A 349 19.18 -11.38 11.05
N SER A 350 18.74 -10.46 11.93
CA SER A 350 17.83 -10.77 13.03
C SER A 350 16.35 -10.61 12.66
N ALA A 351 16.07 -9.91 11.56
CA ALA A 351 14.71 -9.73 11.05
C ALA A 351 14.28 -10.94 10.21
N GLU A 352 13.03 -11.37 10.37
CA GLU A 352 12.46 -12.47 9.60
C GLU A 352 12.23 -12.04 8.14
N LYS A 353 12.55 -12.92 7.19
CA LYS A 353 12.23 -12.67 5.77
C LYS A 353 10.72 -12.71 5.59
N LEU A 354 10.20 -11.73 4.85
CA LEU A 354 8.77 -11.70 4.52
C LEU A 354 8.46 -12.77 3.46
N PRO A 355 7.27 -13.40 3.51
CA PRO A 355 6.79 -14.30 2.47
C PRO A 355 6.74 -13.60 1.10
N ASP A 356 6.83 -14.38 0.02
CA ASP A 356 6.54 -13.86 -1.31
C ASP A 356 5.10 -13.37 -1.44
N TYR A 357 4.79 -12.61 -2.50
CA TYR A 357 3.52 -11.92 -2.61
C TYR A 357 2.33 -12.86 -2.72
N GLU A 358 2.45 -13.94 -3.49
CA GLU A 358 1.36 -14.90 -3.68
C GLU A 358 1.07 -15.67 -2.39
N GLN A 359 2.12 -16.13 -1.70
CA GLN A 359 2.00 -16.75 -0.37
C GLN A 359 1.42 -15.77 0.64
N ARG A 360 1.84 -14.51 0.57
CA ARG A 360 1.37 -13.48 1.48
C ARG A 360 -0.11 -13.16 1.27
N VAL A 361 -0.55 -13.04 0.02
CA VAL A 361 -1.97 -12.88 -0.33
C VAL A 361 -2.76 -14.08 0.19
N ALA A 362 -2.30 -15.31 -0.09
CA ALA A 362 -2.97 -16.52 0.40
C ALA A 362 -3.07 -16.57 1.94
N GLN A 363 -2.01 -16.19 2.65
CA GLN A 363 -2.02 -16.09 4.12
C GLN A 363 -3.03 -15.06 4.62
N VAL A 364 -3.04 -13.85 4.05
CA VAL A 364 -3.97 -12.80 4.46
C VAL A 364 -5.41 -13.21 4.21
N LEU A 365 -5.73 -13.79 3.05
CA LEU A 365 -7.07 -14.29 2.75
C LEU A 365 -7.48 -15.43 3.69
N GLU A 366 -6.56 -16.36 3.97
CA GLU A 366 -6.82 -17.45 4.93
C GLU A 366 -7.04 -16.92 6.36
N TRP A 367 -6.28 -15.91 6.79
CA TRP A 367 -6.44 -15.35 8.14
C TRP A 367 -7.61 -14.37 8.30
N THR A 368 -8.25 -14.00 7.20
CA THR A 368 -9.42 -13.12 7.18
C THR A 368 -10.69 -13.82 6.72
N ARG A 369 -10.62 -15.15 6.50
CA ARG A 369 -11.79 -15.95 6.12
C ARG A 369 -12.86 -15.97 7.22
N PRO A 370 -14.13 -16.23 6.86
CA PRO A 370 -15.21 -16.37 7.83
C PRO A 370 -14.92 -17.43 8.90
N GLY A 371 -15.09 -17.02 10.16
CA GLY A 371 -14.84 -17.83 11.36
C GLY A 371 -13.40 -17.88 11.83
N GLN A 372 -12.47 -17.19 11.13
CA GLN A 372 -11.15 -16.93 11.68
C GLN A 372 -11.24 -15.88 12.79
N SER A 373 -10.60 -16.18 13.93
CA SER A 373 -10.55 -15.27 15.07
C SER A 373 -9.13 -14.89 15.44
N TRP A 374 -9.01 -13.70 16.00
CA TRP A 374 -7.80 -13.09 16.51
C TRP A 374 -8.06 -12.63 17.94
N GLU A 375 -7.17 -12.93 18.87
CA GLU A 375 -7.32 -12.61 20.28
C GLU A 375 -6.14 -11.78 20.76
N GLY A 376 -6.40 -10.83 21.65
CA GLY A 376 -5.33 -10.02 22.21
C GLY A 376 -5.88 -8.87 23.03
N THR A 377 -5.29 -7.69 22.86
CA THR A 377 -5.61 -6.53 23.70
C THR A 377 -5.76 -5.25 22.91
N ILE A 378 -6.51 -4.32 23.51
CA ILE A 378 -6.64 -2.94 23.08
C ILE A 378 -6.18 -1.99 24.18
N GLN A 379 -5.50 -0.92 23.78
CA GLN A 379 -5.06 0.15 24.66
C GLN A 379 -5.41 1.51 24.05
N ILE A 380 -5.97 2.41 24.86
CA ILE A 380 -6.29 3.80 24.49
C ILE A 380 -5.27 4.73 25.12
N GLY A 381 -4.36 5.32 24.35
CA GLY A 381 -3.31 6.18 24.91
C GLY A 381 -2.58 5.52 26.08
N ALA A 382 -2.64 6.15 27.27
CA ALA A 382 -2.04 5.63 28.51
C ALA A 382 -3.04 4.93 29.45
N GLN A 383 -4.26 4.64 29.00
CA GLN A 383 -5.31 4.01 29.80
C GLN A 383 -5.07 2.50 29.97
N GLU A 384 -5.98 1.87 30.74
CA GLU A 384 -6.01 0.45 30.98
C GLU A 384 -6.11 -0.36 29.67
N THR A 385 -5.49 -1.55 29.68
CA THR A 385 -5.48 -2.47 28.55
C THR A 385 -6.61 -3.48 28.71
N HIS A 386 -7.48 -3.59 27.71
CA HIS A 386 -8.63 -4.49 27.75
C HIS A 386 -8.43 -5.69 26.81
N PRO A 387 -8.87 -6.90 27.19
CA PRO A 387 -8.82 -8.05 26.29
C PRO A 387 -9.86 -7.90 25.18
N ILE A 388 -9.51 -8.27 23.95
CA ILE A 388 -10.42 -8.24 22.80
C ILE A 388 -10.29 -9.52 21.97
N ARG A 389 -11.41 -9.89 21.34
CA ARG A 389 -11.46 -10.90 20.29
C ARG A 389 -12.02 -10.26 19.03
N VAL A 390 -11.31 -10.40 17.92
CA VAL A 390 -11.77 -10.02 16.58
C VAL A 390 -12.14 -11.29 15.83
N VAL A 391 -13.36 -11.36 15.29
CA VAL A 391 -13.84 -12.49 14.50
C VAL A 391 -14.28 -12.00 13.13
N PHE A 392 -13.69 -12.56 12.08
CA PHE A 392 -14.15 -12.33 10.72
C PHE A 392 -15.43 -13.14 10.51
N THR A 393 -16.56 -12.49 10.23
CA THR A 393 -17.86 -13.18 10.10
C THR A 393 -18.34 -13.34 8.68
N GLU A 394 -17.82 -12.53 7.76
CA GLU A 394 -18.19 -12.55 6.36
C GLU A 394 -17.03 -12.07 5.50
N MET A 395 -16.85 -12.72 4.35
CA MET A 395 -15.92 -12.30 3.30
C MET A 395 -16.56 -12.65 1.95
N GLN A 396 -16.70 -11.65 1.08
CA GLN A 396 -17.22 -11.83 -0.28
C GLN A 396 -16.20 -11.30 -1.29
N ASN A 397 -16.31 -11.76 -2.54
CA ASN A 397 -15.48 -11.31 -3.67
C ASN A 397 -13.97 -11.32 -3.34
N GLU A 398 -13.50 -12.39 -2.71
CA GLU A 398 -12.09 -12.58 -2.33
C GLU A 398 -11.47 -11.41 -1.53
N GLY A 399 -12.27 -10.74 -0.69
CA GLY A 399 -11.83 -9.62 0.13
C GLY A 399 -12.42 -8.26 -0.27
N GLY A 400 -13.11 -8.18 -1.42
CA GLY A 400 -13.82 -6.96 -1.83
C GLY A 400 -14.94 -6.52 -0.87
N HIS A 401 -15.41 -7.40 0.01
CA HIS A 401 -16.20 -7.07 1.18
C HIS A 401 -15.78 -7.97 2.35
N VAL A 402 -15.58 -7.38 3.52
CA VAL A 402 -15.31 -8.11 4.76
C VAL A 402 -16.11 -7.52 5.91
N ARG A 403 -16.62 -8.39 6.78
CA ARG A 403 -17.24 -8.00 8.05
C ARG A 403 -16.47 -8.65 9.20
N LEU A 404 -16.21 -7.85 10.23
CA LEU A 404 -15.64 -8.35 11.47
C LEU A 404 -16.44 -7.87 12.68
N ILE A 405 -16.46 -8.71 13.70
CA ILE A 405 -17.00 -8.41 15.03
C ILE A 405 -15.80 -8.27 15.97
N VAL A 406 -15.81 -7.23 16.80
CA VAL A 406 -14.90 -7.11 17.94
C VAL A 406 -15.70 -7.27 19.22
N GLU A 407 -15.29 -8.20 20.06
CA GLU A 407 -15.95 -8.60 21.30
C GLU A 407 -14.97 -8.46 22.47
N ARG A 408 -15.47 -8.12 23.66
CA ARG A 408 -14.71 -8.23 24.91
C ARG A 408 -15.00 -9.57 25.58
N PRO A 409 -14.02 -10.50 25.69
CA PRO A 409 -14.27 -11.81 26.28
C PRO A 409 -14.63 -11.76 27.78
N ASP A 410 -14.16 -10.74 28.49
CA ASP A 410 -14.44 -10.47 29.91
C ASP A 410 -15.80 -9.81 30.14
N GLU A 411 -16.30 -9.08 29.14
CA GLU A 411 -17.60 -8.41 29.13
C GLU A 411 -18.38 -8.77 27.85
N PRO A 412 -19.02 -9.96 27.77
CA PRO A 412 -19.55 -10.51 26.52
C PRO A 412 -20.67 -9.66 25.89
N PHE A 413 -21.31 -8.77 26.66
CA PHE A 413 -22.34 -7.84 26.20
C PHE A 413 -21.78 -6.63 25.43
N THR A 414 -20.46 -6.44 25.43
CA THR A 414 -19.75 -5.32 24.84
C THR A 414 -19.15 -5.72 23.48
N VAL A 415 -19.70 -5.15 22.39
CA VAL A 415 -19.44 -5.56 21.00
C VAL A 415 -19.43 -4.39 20.01
N ALA A 416 -18.62 -4.51 18.96
CA ALA A 416 -18.64 -3.65 17.78
C ALA A 416 -18.64 -4.48 16.50
N THR A 417 -19.28 -3.98 15.46
CA THR A 417 -19.29 -4.56 14.12
C THR A 417 -18.69 -3.57 13.13
N PHE A 418 -17.82 -4.05 12.26
CA PHE A 418 -17.14 -3.26 11.24
C PHE A 418 -17.29 -3.92 9.87
N VAL A 419 -17.34 -3.10 8.83
CA VAL A 419 -17.44 -3.54 7.42
C VAL A 419 -16.44 -2.77 6.58
N GLY A 420 -15.81 -3.43 5.61
CA GLY A 420 -14.89 -2.79 4.67
C GLY A 420 -14.30 -3.78 3.70
N THR A 421 -12.98 -3.73 3.48
CA THR A 421 -12.29 -4.54 2.47
C THR A 421 -10.98 -5.15 3.00
N VAL A 422 -10.60 -6.28 2.41
CA VAL A 422 -9.26 -6.83 2.42
C VAL A 422 -8.60 -6.48 1.08
N ASP A 423 -7.63 -5.57 1.10
CA ASP A 423 -6.89 -5.12 -0.09
C ASP A 423 -5.64 -5.99 -0.26
N THR A 424 -5.61 -6.73 -1.37
CA THR A 424 -4.54 -7.66 -1.74
C THR A 424 -3.46 -7.04 -2.60
N SER A 425 -3.54 -5.73 -2.92
CA SER A 425 -2.48 -5.04 -3.67
C SER A 425 -1.13 -5.14 -2.92
N PRO A 426 0.01 -5.14 -3.64
CA PRO A 426 1.33 -5.29 -3.02
C PRO A 426 1.59 -4.31 -1.87
N ALA A 427 1.25 -3.03 -2.02
CA ALA A 427 1.45 -2.05 -0.95
C ALA A 427 0.54 -2.31 0.27
N ALA A 428 -0.72 -2.73 0.04
CA ALA A 428 -1.65 -2.99 1.13
C ALA A 428 -1.34 -4.30 1.87
N VAL A 429 -1.05 -5.40 1.15
CA VAL A 429 -0.91 -6.74 1.75
C VAL A 429 0.29 -6.86 2.72
N TYR A 430 1.34 -6.07 2.50
CA TYR A 430 2.48 -5.95 3.39
C TYR A 430 2.35 -4.82 4.43
N GLY A 431 1.52 -3.82 4.14
CA GLY A 431 1.22 -2.70 5.03
C GLY A 431 -0.01 -2.96 5.88
N TRP A 432 -1.16 -2.51 5.39
CA TRP A 432 -2.46 -2.54 6.06
C TRP A 432 -3.51 -3.25 5.17
N PRO A 433 -3.53 -4.59 5.13
CA PRO A 433 -4.42 -5.36 4.26
C PRO A 433 -5.90 -5.19 4.61
N VAL A 434 -6.25 -5.07 5.88
CA VAL A 434 -7.66 -4.99 6.30
C VAL A 434 -7.98 -3.56 6.67
N ARG A 435 -8.99 -2.97 6.02
CA ARG A 435 -9.49 -1.63 6.32
C ARG A 435 -11.00 -1.68 6.42
N VAL A 436 -11.52 -1.38 7.60
CA VAL A 436 -12.95 -1.47 7.89
C VAL A 436 -13.44 -0.24 8.61
N THR A 437 -14.70 0.12 8.40
CA THR A 437 -15.37 1.23 9.06
C THR A 437 -16.38 0.69 10.06
N HIS A 438 -16.48 1.37 11.20
CA HIS A 438 -17.44 1.07 12.25
C HIS A 438 -18.87 1.19 11.72
N THR A 439 -19.70 0.17 11.95
CA THR A 439 -21.11 0.15 11.50
C THR A 439 -22.09 0.11 12.67
N PHE A 440 -21.70 -0.53 13.78
CA PHE A 440 -22.51 -0.65 14.98
C PHE A 440 -21.65 -0.91 16.20
N GLY A 441 -22.06 -0.37 17.35
CA GLY A 441 -21.41 -0.59 18.62
C GLY A 441 -22.41 -0.51 19.77
N LYS A 442 -22.36 -1.48 20.68
CA LYS A 442 -23.17 -1.49 21.90
C LYS A 442 -22.38 -2.16 23.03
N GLY A 443 -22.56 -1.67 24.25
CA GLY A 443 -22.00 -2.31 25.44
C GLY A 443 -22.93 -2.11 26.63
N ALA A 444 -22.65 -2.85 27.70
CA ALA A 444 -23.42 -2.81 28.93
C ALA A 444 -22.72 -1.91 29.95
N GLY A 445 -23.41 -0.88 30.43
CA GLY A 445 -23.07 -0.30 31.73
C GLY A 445 -23.57 -1.25 32.82
N SER A 446 -22.76 -1.48 33.85
CA SER A 446 -23.35 -1.73 35.17
C SER A 446 -22.97 -0.50 36.00
N ASN A 447 -23.97 0.22 36.49
CA ASN A 447 -23.86 1.50 37.20
C ASN A 447 -23.58 2.74 36.32
N ALA A 448 -24.57 3.23 35.57
CA ALA A 448 -24.64 4.60 35.00
C ALA A 448 -23.45 5.10 34.13
N VAL A 449 -22.40 4.31 33.95
CA VAL A 449 -21.28 4.54 33.04
C VAL A 449 -21.39 3.44 32.00
N GLY A 450 -21.99 3.75 30.85
CA GLY A 450 -22.07 2.79 29.75
C GLY A 450 -20.66 2.41 29.30
N TYR A 451 -20.23 1.18 29.59
CA TYR A 451 -18.97 0.66 29.07
C TYR A 451 -19.15 0.37 27.58
N ARG A 452 -18.82 1.34 26.75
CA ARG A 452 -18.60 1.11 25.31
C ARG A 452 -17.24 0.42 25.15
N LEU A 453 -17.06 -0.40 24.11
CA LEU A 453 -15.71 -0.81 23.74
C LEU A 453 -14.86 0.46 23.59
N PRO A 454 -13.62 0.47 24.08
CA PRO A 454 -12.62 1.47 23.75
C PRO A 454 -12.71 1.99 22.31
N LEU A 455 -12.90 1.07 21.34
CA LEU A 455 -13.06 1.35 19.89
C LEU A 455 -14.25 2.25 19.51
N ILE A 456 -15.19 2.49 20.42
CA ILE A 456 -16.48 3.15 20.15
C ILE A 456 -16.54 4.44 20.98
N VAL A 457 -16.06 5.55 20.42
CA VAL A 457 -16.28 6.89 20.98
C VAL A 457 -16.65 7.87 19.85
N GLU A 458 -17.90 7.75 19.40
CA GLU A 458 -18.68 8.66 18.53
C GLU A 458 -18.05 9.18 17.21
N ALA A 459 -18.72 8.79 16.11
CA ALA A 459 -18.62 9.19 14.69
C ALA A 459 -17.36 8.77 13.90
N ASP A 460 -17.61 8.02 12.80
CA ASP A 460 -16.73 7.61 11.70
C ASP A 460 -15.33 7.12 12.10
N HIS A 461 -15.26 5.90 12.65
CA HIS A 461 -14.00 5.26 13.00
C HIS A 461 -13.61 4.20 11.97
N ASN A 462 -12.40 4.34 11.42
CA ASN A 462 -11.76 3.34 10.59
C ASN A 462 -10.79 2.51 11.46
N LEU A 463 -10.87 1.19 11.31
CA LEU A 463 -9.92 0.23 11.83
C LEU A 463 -9.08 -0.28 10.67
N SER A 464 -7.76 -0.09 10.79
CA SER A 464 -6.77 -0.68 9.88
C SER A 464 -6.04 -1.78 10.64
N LEU A 465 -5.96 -2.99 10.08
CA LEU A 465 -5.19 -4.11 10.65
C LEU A 465 -4.04 -4.50 9.72
N ALA A 466 -2.84 -4.53 10.30
CA ALA A 466 -1.67 -5.19 9.78
C ALA A 466 -1.58 -6.58 10.39
N LEU A 467 -1.31 -7.59 9.56
CA LEU A 467 -1.12 -8.98 9.99
C LEU A 467 0.36 -9.31 9.74
N THR A 468 1.02 -10.19 10.49
CA THR A 468 2.45 -10.52 10.31
C THR A 468 2.63 -12.01 10.01
N PRO A 469 3.73 -12.44 9.37
CA PRO A 469 4.00 -13.86 9.07
C PRO A 469 3.92 -14.79 10.30
N ALA A 470 4.30 -14.29 11.47
CA ALA A 470 4.24 -15.02 12.74
C ALA A 470 2.81 -15.25 13.26
N GLY A 471 1.79 -14.72 12.58
CA GLY A 471 0.40 -14.76 13.05
C GLY A 471 0.11 -13.73 14.14
N ASP A 472 0.96 -12.71 14.29
CA ASP A 472 0.66 -11.54 15.12
C ASP A 472 -0.08 -10.49 14.28
N GLY A 473 -0.95 -9.72 14.91
CA GLY A 473 -1.73 -8.66 14.27
C GLY A 473 -1.60 -7.36 15.03
N HIS A 474 -1.49 -6.25 14.32
CA HIS A 474 -1.38 -4.92 14.89
C HIS A 474 -2.43 -4.03 14.24
N GLY A 475 -3.21 -3.33 15.05
CA GLY A 475 -4.31 -2.51 14.57
C GLY A 475 -4.24 -1.09 15.06
N VAL A 476 -4.72 -0.17 14.23
CA VAL A 476 -4.95 1.22 14.60
C VAL A 476 -6.41 1.57 14.39
N CYS A 477 -7.02 2.19 15.39
CA CYS A 477 -8.31 2.84 15.29
C CYS A 477 -8.19 4.30 15.75
N TYR A 478 -8.80 5.23 15.02
CA TYR A 478 -8.86 6.65 15.39
C TYR A 478 -10.21 6.97 16.03
N ALA A 479 -10.19 7.29 17.33
CA ALA A 479 -11.33 7.87 18.02
C ALA A 479 -11.13 9.39 18.15
N SER A 480 -12.03 10.18 17.57
CA SER A 480 -11.98 11.65 17.53
C SER A 480 -11.81 12.29 18.92
N ALA A 481 -12.33 11.64 19.97
CA ALA A 481 -12.28 12.14 21.34
C ALA A 481 -11.21 11.48 22.24
N ALA A 482 -10.67 10.31 21.88
CA ALA A 482 -9.84 9.48 22.76
C ALA A 482 -8.40 9.25 22.26
N GLY A 483 -8.04 9.80 21.09
CA GLY A 483 -6.72 9.62 20.48
C GLY A 483 -6.57 8.28 19.77
N LEU A 484 -5.32 7.93 19.44
CA LEU A 484 -4.97 6.70 18.74
C LEU A 484 -5.20 5.48 19.65
N GLN A 485 -5.93 4.49 19.15
CA GLN A 485 -6.10 3.21 19.83
C GLN A 485 -5.30 2.14 19.14
N SER A 486 -4.49 1.44 19.93
CA SER A 486 -3.64 0.36 19.45
C SER A 486 -4.22 -1.00 19.79
N LEU A 487 -4.29 -1.87 18.79
CA LEU A 487 -4.64 -3.27 18.96
C LEU A 487 -3.38 -4.12 18.80
N ARG A 488 -3.22 -5.11 19.69
CA ARG A 488 -2.21 -6.16 19.57
C ARG A 488 -2.95 -7.48 19.61
N LEU A 489 -2.86 -8.25 18.55
CA LEU A 489 -3.66 -9.43 18.30
C LEU A 489 -2.74 -10.61 17.99
N LYS A 490 -3.20 -11.81 18.27
CA LYS A 490 -2.60 -13.07 17.84
C LYS A 490 -3.66 -13.92 17.19
N LEU A 491 -3.28 -14.60 16.12
CA LEU A 491 -4.17 -15.53 15.44
C LEU A 491 -4.58 -16.63 16.42
N ALA A 492 -5.88 -16.79 16.64
CA ALA A 492 -6.37 -17.86 17.49
C ALA A 492 -6.17 -19.21 16.80
N SER A 493 -5.85 -20.24 17.58
CA SER A 493 -5.67 -21.59 17.06
C SER A 493 -7.02 -22.21 16.67
N GLY A 494 -7.06 -22.81 15.47
CA GLY A 494 -8.24 -23.50 14.95
C GLY A 494 -9.27 -22.55 14.35
N ALA A 495 -9.27 -22.45 13.03
CA ALA A 495 -10.36 -21.79 12.32
C ALA A 495 -11.66 -22.59 12.49
N LYS A 496 -12.76 -21.89 12.76
CA LYS A 496 -14.08 -22.50 12.75
C LYS A 496 -14.74 -22.19 11.43
N THR A 497 -15.36 -23.16 10.80
CA THR A 497 -16.29 -22.87 9.72
C THR A 497 -17.46 -22.07 10.31
N LEU A 498 -17.63 -20.83 9.87
CA LEU A 498 -18.73 -19.99 10.30
C LEU A 498 -19.74 -19.83 9.16
N GLU A 499 -20.99 -20.20 9.43
CA GLU A 499 -22.07 -19.96 8.49
C GLU A 499 -22.42 -18.46 8.41
N PRO A 500 -22.98 -17.99 7.28
CA PRO A 500 -23.54 -16.64 7.17
C PRO A 500 -24.51 -16.33 8.31
N ALA A 501 -24.52 -15.08 8.76
CA ALA A 501 -25.25 -14.67 9.96
C ALA A 501 -26.77 -15.01 9.93
N PRO A 502 -27.52 -14.84 8.81
CA PRO A 502 -28.92 -15.25 8.75
C PRO A 502 -29.13 -16.76 8.98
N LEU A 503 -28.24 -17.59 8.44
CA LEU A 503 -28.30 -19.05 8.63
C LEU A 503 -27.95 -19.43 10.06
N ARG A 504 -26.97 -18.75 10.69
CA ARG A 504 -26.67 -18.96 12.11
C ARG A 504 -27.86 -18.67 13.01
N TRP A 505 -28.57 -17.56 12.78
CA TRP A 505 -29.79 -17.25 13.52
C TRP A 505 -30.89 -18.30 13.32
N ARG A 506 -31.13 -18.72 12.07
CA ARG A 506 -32.10 -19.78 11.74
C ARG A 506 -31.74 -21.13 12.37
N ASN A 507 -30.46 -21.43 12.50
CA ASN A 507 -29.97 -22.68 13.10
C ASN A 507 -29.92 -22.62 14.63
N ALA A 508 -29.69 -21.44 15.20
CA ALA A 508 -29.70 -21.23 16.64
C ALA A 508 -31.12 -21.32 17.21
N LEU A 509 -32.09 -20.66 16.57
CA LEU A 509 -33.46 -20.54 17.06
C LEU A 509 -34.44 -21.37 16.22
N ARG A 510 -34.55 -22.68 16.49
CA ARG A 510 -35.54 -23.55 15.83
C ARG A 510 -36.76 -23.77 16.73
N PRO A 511 -37.96 -24.02 16.18
CA PRO A 511 -39.13 -24.36 16.98
C PRO A 511 -38.84 -25.55 17.91
N GLY A 512 -39.20 -25.40 19.19
CA GLY A 512 -38.92 -26.37 20.25
C GLY A 512 -37.55 -26.25 20.91
N ASP A 513 -36.62 -25.43 20.40
CA ASP A 513 -35.33 -25.23 21.05
C ASP A 513 -35.51 -24.58 22.42
N ARG A 514 -34.74 -25.08 23.39
CA ARG A 514 -34.71 -24.55 24.76
C ARG A 514 -33.33 -23.99 25.06
N TRP A 515 -33.34 -22.90 25.81
CA TRP A 515 -32.18 -22.12 26.18
C TRP A 515 -32.30 -21.79 27.66
N THR A 516 -31.25 -22.06 28.43
CA THR A 516 -31.27 -21.79 29.88
C THR A 516 -30.07 -20.98 30.30
N GLY A 517 -30.23 -20.24 31.39
CA GLY A 517 -29.16 -19.42 31.92
C GLY A 517 -29.60 -18.52 33.05
N ARG A 518 -29.07 -17.31 33.08
CA ARG A 518 -29.20 -16.39 34.21
C ARG A 518 -29.51 -14.96 33.79
N ILE A 519 -30.25 -14.27 34.65
CA ILE A 519 -30.48 -12.83 34.62
C ILE A 519 -29.57 -12.21 35.69
N ALA A 520 -28.63 -11.37 35.27
CA ALA A 520 -27.77 -10.61 36.16
C ALA A 520 -28.27 -9.16 36.26
N ARG A 521 -28.34 -8.67 37.50
CA ARG A 521 -28.74 -7.30 37.86
C ARG A 521 -27.79 -6.74 38.91
N ALA A 522 -27.45 -5.45 38.80
CA ALA A 522 -26.54 -4.83 39.75
C ALA A 522 -27.10 -4.89 41.19
N GLY A 523 -26.28 -5.37 42.14
CA GLY A 523 -26.65 -5.43 43.55
C GLY A 523 -27.66 -6.52 43.94
N HIS A 524 -28.03 -7.41 43.03
CA HIS A 524 -28.99 -8.48 43.26
C HIS A 524 -28.42 -9.86 42.93
N PRO A 525 -28.90 -10.94 43.58
CA PRO A 525 -28.51 -12.28 43.23
C PRO A 525 -29.00 -12.64 41.81
N ASP A 526 -28.19 -13.41 41.09
CA ASP A 526 -28.57 -13.95 39.78
C ASP A 526 -29.86 -14.77 39.87
N GLU A 527 -30.81 -14.50 38.96
CA GLU A 527 -32.02 -15.30 38.80
C GLU A 527 -31.88 -16.29 37.65
N ARG A 528 -32.50 -17.47 37.76
CA ARG A 528 -32.54 -18.44 36.66
C ARG A 528 -33.58 -18.04 35.64
N ILE A 529 -33.27 -18.33 34.38
CA ILE A 529 -34.19 -18.12 33.26
C ILE A 529 -34.11 -19.27 32.28
N ALA A 530 -35.25 -19.54 31.64
CA ALA A 530 -35.37 -20.43 30.51
C ALA A 530 -36.18 -19.75 29.40
N LEU A 531 -35.68 -19.85 28.17
CA LEU A 531 -36.31 -19.41 26.94
C LEU A 531 -36.65 -20.65 26.10
N THR A 532 -37.90 -20.74 25.66
CA THR A 532 -38.35 -21.78 24.73
C THR A 532 -38.83 -21.14 23.45
N VAL A 533 -38.26 -21.55 22.31
CA VAL A 533 -38.69 -21.11 20.98
C VAL A 533 -39.98 -21.84 20.61
N SER A 534 -41.09 -21.12 20.50
CA SER A 534 -42.39 -21.70 20.19
C SER A 534 -42.58 -21.83 18.67
N GLU A 535 -42.27 -20.76 17.94
CA GLU A 535 -42.52 -20.69 16.50
C GLU A 535 -41.44 -19.85 15.81
N VAL A 536 -41.20 -20.17 14.54
CA VAL A 536 -40.38 -19.40 13.60
C VAL A 536 -41.20 -19.20 12.34
N ALA A 537 -41.41 -17.94 11.96
CA ALA A 537 -42.17 -17.53 10.77
C ALA A 537 -41.30 -16.67 9.84
N ASP A 538 -41.85 -16.35 8.67
CA ASP A 538 -41.21 -15.51 7.64
C ASP A 538 -39.77 -15.94 7.34
N GLU A 539 -39.59 -17.23 7.08
CA GLU A 539 -38.30 -17.86 6.73
C GLU A 539 -37.17 -17.70 7.78
N GLY A 540 -37.51 -17.38 9.03
CA GLY A 540 -36.54 -17.12 10.09
C GLY A 540 -36.42 -15.65 10.49
N ARG A 541 -37.29 -14.77 10.00
CA ARG A 541 -37.28 -13.35 10.37
C ARG A 541 -38.10 -13.03 11.60
N VAL A 542 -39.11 -13.84 11.90
CA VAL A 542 -39.99 -13.63 13.05
C VAL A 542 -39.90 -14.84 13.97
N TYR A 543 -39.58 -14.58 15.23
CA TYR A 543 -39.45 -15.58 16.29
C TYR A 543 -40.53 -15.36 17.33
N ARG A 544 -41.20 -16.42 17.77
CA ARG A 544 -42.04 -16.40 18.97
C ARG A 544 -41.42 -17.29 20.01
N PHE A 545 -41.29 -16.79 21.23
CA PHE A 545 -40.71 -17.55 22.33
C PHE A 545 -41.34 -17.15 23.66
N THR A 546 -41.23 -18.04 24.62
CA THR A 546 -41.66 -17.82 26.00
C THR A 546 -40.44 -17.82 26.90
N MET A 547 -40.35 -16.85 27.81
CA MET A 547 -39.33 -16.81 28.84
C MET A 547 -39.97 -16.98 30.21
N HIS A 548 -39.33 -17.74 31.08
CA HIS A 548 -39.81 -17.96 32.45
C HIS A 548 -38.66 -18.17 33.43
N ASN A 549 -38.95 -17.98 34.71
CA ASN A 549 -38.07 -18.38 35.80
C ASN A 549 -38.40 -19.83 36.21
N PRO A 550 -37.47 -20.80 36.05
CA PRO A 550 -37.71 -22.18 36.45
C PRO A 550 -38.03 -22.36 37.94
N ASP A 551 -37.56 -21.44 38.79
CA ASP A 551 -37.74 -21.50 40.25
C ASP A 551 -39.01 -20.74 40.69
N ASN A 552 -39.61 -19.92 39.82
CA ASN A 552 -40.86 -19.19 40.08
C ASN A 552 -41.81 -19.22 38.88
N LEU A 553 -42.83 -20.09 38.94
CA LEU A 553 -43.85 -20.28 37.89
C LEU A 553 -44.71 -19.03 37.58
N ARG A 554 -44.68 -18.02 38.46
CA ARG A 554 -45.39 -16.75 38.30
C ARG A 554 -44.68 -15.82 37.33
N GLN A 555 -43.35 -15.89 37.28
CA GLN A 555 -42.52 -15.15 36.33
C GLN A 555 -42.50 -15.89 34.99
N PHE A 556 -43.44 -15.53 34.12
CA PHE A 556 -43.60 -16.07 32.77
C PHE A 556 -44.06 -14.96 31.83
N ARG A 557 -43.49 -14.91 30.63
CA ARG A 557 -43.92 -13.95 29.62
C ARG A 557 -43.64 -14.44 28.18
N PRO A 558 -44.60 -14.30 27.27
CA PRO A 558 -44.41 -14.56 25.85
C PRO A 558 -43.88 -13.31 25.13
N PHE A 559 -43.08 -13.53 24.11
CA PHE A 559 -42.43 -12.49 23.31
C PHE A 559 -42.48 -12.81 21.83
N VAL A 560 -42.42 -11.74 21.03
CA VAL A 560 -42.10 -11.81 19.60
C VAL A 560 -40.79 -11.08 19.34
N GLY A 561 -39.91 -11.71 18.59
CA GLY A 561 -38.64 -11.18 18.12
C GLY A 561 -38.66 -10.98 16.61
N MET A 562 -38.09 -9.87 16.13
CA MET A 562 -37.88 -9.63 14.69
C MET A 562 -36.38 -9.51 14.41
N LEU A 563 -35.88 -10.32 13.48
CA LEU A 563 -34.50 -10.29 13.02
C LEU A 563 -34.26 -9.10 12.11
N ASN A 564 -33.25 -8.29 12.44
CA ASN A 564 -32.74 -7.26 11.55
C ASN A 564 -31.53 -7.79 10.77
N GLU A 565 -31.74 -8.03 9.48
CA GLU A 565 -30.72 -8.57 8.57
C GLU A 565 -29.72 -7.53 8.05
N SER A 566 -29.84 -6.25 8.45
CA SER A 566 -28.87 -5.25 8.02
C SER A 566 -27.46 -5.58 8.54
N ASP A 567 -26.45 -5.32 7.71
CA ASP A 567 -25.02 -5.48 8.02
C ASP A 567 -24.59 -4.84 9.35
N LYS A 568 -25.29 -3.77 9.74
CA LYS A 568 -25.06 -3.05 10.99
C LYS A 568 -25.41 -3.91 12.20
N LEU A 569 -26.44 -4.76 12.12
CA LEU A 569 -27.05 -5.36 13.31
C LEU A 569 -27.03 -6.88 13.33
N ILE A 570 -26.96 -7.55 12.18
CA ILE A 570 -27.16 -9.01 12.06
C ILE A 570 -26.20 -9.83 12.93
N ASP A 571 -24.99 -9.31 13.13
CA ASP A 571 -23.91 -9.89 13.93
C ASP A 571 -23.79 -9.28 15.35
N GLY A 572 -24.54 -8.21 15.60
CA GLY A 572 -24.66 -7.56 16.89
C GLY A 572 -25.98 -7.94 17.58
N TYR A 573 -26.68 -6.93 18.09
CA TYR A 573 -28.00 -7.07 18.71
C TYR A 573 -29.11 -7.09 17.64
N ALA A 574 -29.17 -8.20 16.91
CA ALA A 574 -29.95 -8.34 15.68
C ALA A 574 -31.45 -8.53 15.90
N VAL A 575 -31.86 -9.21 16.97
CA VAL A 575 -33.28 -9.54 17.18
C VAL A 575 -33.87 -8.58 18.20
N ALA A 576 -34.76 -7.71 17.72
CA ALA A 576 -35.55 -6.82 18.58
C ALA A 576 -36.75 -7.60 19.14
N VAL A 577 -36.85 -7.66 20.46
CA VAL A 577 -37.80 -8.50 21.20
C VAL A 577 -38.79 -7.61 21.94
N ARG A 578 -40.07 -7.92 21.80
CA ARG A 578 -41.15 -7.25 22.53
C ARG A 578 -42.10 -8.26 23.16
N PRO A 579 -42.62 -8.00 24.36
CA PRO A 579 -43.65 -8.83 24.97
C PRO A 579 -44.97 -8.73 24.20
N ILE A 580 -45.77 -9.80 24.22
CA ILE A 580 -47.05 -9.86 23.49
C ILE A 580 -48.26 -10.19 24.37
N SER A 581 -48.05 -10.56 25.63
CA SER A 581 -49.14 -10.82 26.58
C SER A 581 -48.74 -10.43 28.00
N LEU A 582 -49.73 -10.46 28.88
CA LEU A 582 -49.63 -10.23 30.33
C LEU A 582 -48.57 -11.14 30.97
N THR A 583 -48.00 -10.65 32.06
CA THR A 583 -47.10 -11.41 32.94
C THR A 583 -47.82 -11.82 34.23
N GLY A 584 -47.35 -12.91 34.85
CA GLY A 584 -47.92 -13.44 36.09
C GLY A 584 -47.33 -12.86 37.37
N GLU A 585 -46.16 -12.24 37.33
CA GLU A 585 -45.53 -11.53 38.43
C GLU A 585 -44.39 -10.69 37.86
N PHE A 586 -44.28 -9.43 38.31
CA PHE A 586 -43.21 -8.54 37.87
C PHE A 586 -41.98 -8.65 38.76
N THR A 587 -40.85 -8.26 38.19
CA THR A 587 -39.58 -8.09 38.90
C THR A 587 -39.62 -6.79 39.71
N SER A 588 -39.34 -6.87 41.00
CA SER A 588 -39.68 -5.83 41.99
C SER A 588 -38.71 -4.63 42.02
N PHE A 589 -37.90 -4.43 40.99
CA PHE A 589 -36.67 -3.65 41.13
C PHE A 589 -36.83 -2.19 40.74
N SER A 590 -38.01 -1.81 40.24
CA SER A 590 -38.23 -0.48 39.74
C SER A 590 -39.71 -0.07 39.70
N SER A 591 -39.99 1.19 39.33
CA SER A 591 -41.33 1.79 39.44
C SER A 591 -42.38 1.03 38.60
N PRO A 592 -43.68 1.19 38.87
CA PRO A 592 -44.74 0.37 38.26
C PRO A 592 -44.90 0.43 36.72
N ASP A 593 -44.12 1.26 36.01
CA ASP A 593 -44.20 1.51 34.55
C ASP A 593 -43.09 0.83 33.69
N TRP A 594 -42.31 -0.13 34.21
CA TRP A 594 -40.97 -0.40 33.65
C TRP A 594 -40.84 -1.44 32.53
N ASN A 595 -39.77 -1.28 31.72
CA ASN A 595 -39.38 -2.06 30.54
C ASN A 595 -38.50 -3.29 30.85
N GLU A 596 -38.63 -3.85 32.06
CA GLU A 596 -37.94 -5.07 32.50
C GLU A 596 -38.50 -6.33 31.82
N LEU A 597 -37.74 -7.43 31.88
CA LEU A 597 -38.10 -8.72 31.28
C LEU A 597 -39.53 -9.16 31.66
N TYR A 598 -39.80 -9.22 32.96
CA TYR A 598 -41.13 -9.56 33.49
C TYR A 598 -41.95 -8.32 33.88
N GLY A 599 -41.64 -7.14 33.31
CA GLY A 599 -42.41 -5.92 33.54
C GLY A 599 -43.85 -5.98 33.01
N THR A 600 -44.64 -4.96 33.30
CA THR A 600 -46.05 -4.86 32.89
C THR A 600 -46.22 -4.20 31.51
N SER A 601 -45.28 -3.36 31.09
CA SER A 601 -45.32 -2.61 29.83
C SER A 601 -45.20 -3.53 28.61
N LEU A 602 -46.15 -3.44 27.67
CA LEU A 602 -46.04 -4.12 26.37
C LEU A 602 -45.08 -3.43 25.39
N ASP A 603 -44.70 -2.19 25.69
CA ASP A 603 -43.76 -1.40 24.90
C ASP A 603 -42.30 -1.69 25.26
N ALA A 604 -42.07 -2.55 26.26
CA ALA A 604 -40.74 -3.00 26.65
C ALA A 604 -39.99 -3.59 25.44
N ARG A 605 -38.81 -3.06 25.16
CA ARG A 605 -37.94 -3.53 24.09
C ARG A 605 -36.70 -4.16 24.70
N HIS A 606 -36.38 -5.35 24.22
CA HIS A 606 -35.16 -6.04 24.53
C HIS A 606 -34.45 -6.39 23.23
N TRP A 607 -33.17 -6.72 23.31
CA TRP A 607 -32.41 -7.12 22.15
C TRP A 607 -31.62 -8.38 22.42
N LEU A 608 -31.73 -9.35 21.51
CA LEU A 608 -30.92 -10.56 21.52
C LEU A 608 -29.76 -10.43 20.54
N ARG A 609 -28.62 -10.94 20.96
CA ARG A 609 -27.43 -11.19 20.15
C ARG A 609 -27.07 -12.67 20.23
N LEU A 610 -26.75 -13.26 19.09
CA LEU A 610 -26.14 -14.57 19.01
C LEU A 610 -24.62 -14.38 19.08
N HIS A 611 -23.99 -14.95 20.09
CA HIS A 611 -22.53 -14.93 20.20
C HIS A 611 -21.89 -15.61 18.99
N SER A 612 -20.64 -15.26 18.69
CA SER A 612 -19.90 -15.78 17.53
C SER A 612 -19.76 -17.31 17.52
N ASP A 613 -19.90 -17.98 18.66
CA ASP A 613 -19.92 -19.45 18.77
C ASP A 613 -21.22 -20.14 18.33
N GLY A 614 -22.31 -19.40 18.12
CA GLY A 614 -23.64 -19.92 17.78
C GLY A 614 -24.34 -20.73 18.89
N LYS A 615 -23.78 -20.75 20.11
CA LYS A 615 -24.25 -21.55 21.26
C LYS A 615 -24.66 -20.72 22.46
N THR A 616 -24.31 -19.43 22.46
CA THR A 616 -24.65 -18.48 23.51
C THR A 616 -25.55 -17.38 22.96
N LEU A 617 -26.68 -17.14 23.62
CA LEU A 617 -27.56 -16.00 23.38
C LEU A 617 -27.36 -14.99 24.51
N LEU A 618 -27.21 -13.73 24.13
CA LEU A 618 -27.06 -12.61 25.04
C LEU A 618 -28.26 -11.68 24.84
N MET A 619 -29.00 -11.39 25.89
CA MET A 619 -30.10 -10.42 25.87
C MET A 619 -29.76 -9.22 26.73
N MET A 620 -30.09 -8.03 26.22
CA MET A 620 -30.13 -6.82 27.05
C MET A 620 -31.53 -6.26 27.07
N SER A 621 -32.04 -5.98 28.27
CA SER A 621 -33.26 -5.18 28.42
C SER A 621 -32.98 -3.68 28.26
N TYR A 622 -34.04 -2.89 28.19
CA TYR A 622 -33.93 -1.43 28.18
C TYR A 622 -33.31 -0.89 29.47
N GLU A 623 -33.59 -1.55 30.60
CA GLU A 623 -33.10 -1.21 31.95
C GLU A 623 -31.79 -1.95 32.29
N GLU A 624 -31.03 -2.31 31.26
CA GLU A 624 -29.70 -2.95 31.37
C GLU A 624 -29.68 -4.29 32.13
N GLU A 625 -30.79 -5.04 32.16
CA GLU A 625 -30.74 -6.44 32.60
C GLU A 625 -29.93 -7.27 31.60
N LEU A 626 -28.91 -7.95 32.10
CA LEU A 626 -28.00 -8.74 31.29
C LEU A 626 -28.38 -10.21 31.43
N ILE A 627 -28.81 -10.81 30.32
CA ILE A 627 -29.26 -12.21 30.31
C ILE A 627 -28.33 -13.02 29.43
N THR A 628 -27.72 -14.04 30.02
CA THR A 628 -26.90 -15.01 29.28
C THR A 628 -27.64 -16.33 29.23
N LEU A 629 -27.81 -16.87 28.03
CA LEU A 629 -28.53 -18.12 27.76
C LEU A 629 -27.64 -19.06 26.95
N THR A 630 -27.65 -20.34 27.31
CA THR A 630 -26.95 -21.42 26.59
C THR A 630 -27.94 -22.43 26.05
N LYS A 631 -27.70 -22.93 24.85
CA LYS A 631 -28.59 -23.89 24.18
C LYS A 631 -28.61 -25.23 24.93
N GLU A 632 -29.79 -25.74 25.23
CA GLU A 632 -29.95 -27.10 25.75
C GLU A 632 -29.70 -28.13 24.64
N ALA A 633 -29.09 -29.26 24.99
CA ALA A 633 -28.84 -30.34 24.04
C ALA A 633 -30.13 -31.07 23.61
N THR A 634 -31.18 -30.99 24.42
CA THR A 634 -32.44 -31.69 24.17
C THR A 634 -33.54 -30.66 23.89
N PRO A 635 -34.16 -30.69 22.69
CA PRO A 635 -35.30 -29.82 22.40
C PRO A 635 -36.50 -30.20 23.27
N ALA A 636 -37.51 -29.34 23.29
CA ALA A 636 -38.78 -29.62 23.92
C ALA A 636 -39.33 -30.97 23.44
N ALA A 637 -39.80 -31.79 24.38
CA ALA A 637 -40.25 -33.16 24.10
C ALA A 637 -41.52 -33.23 23.22
N ARG A 638 -42.14 -32.10 22.88
CA ARG A 638 -43.43 -32.01 22.17
C ARG A 638 -43.43 -30.86 21.18
N SER A 639 -44.24 -30.97 20.14
CA SER A 639 -44.43 -29.86 19.22
C SER A 639 -45.07 -28.66 19.94
N LEU A 640 -44.44 -27.51 19.76
CA LEU A 640 -44.90 -26.22 20.25
C LEU A 640 -45.46 -25.36 19.12
N ASP A 641 -45.65 -25.92 17.92
CA ASP A 641 -46.24 -25.18 16.82
C ASP A 641 -47.68 -24.73 17.14
N ARG A 642 -48.08 -23.66 16.49
CA ARG A 642 -49.37 -23.01 16.73
C ARG A 642 -50.55 -23.95 16.53
N ALA A 643 -50.55 -24.75 15.46
CA ALA A 643 -51.68 -25.63 15.14
C ALA A 643 -51.85 -26.71 16.23
N ALA A 644 -50.75 -27.34 16.64
CA ALA A 644 -50.73 -28.32 17.73
C ALA A 644 -51.21 -27.71 19.06
N GLN A 645 -50.80 -26.48 19.37
CA GLN A 645 -51.25 -25.79 20.59
C GLN A 645 -52.73 -25.38 20.52
N MET A 646 -53.23 -24.96 19.36
CA MET A 646 -54.66 -24.69 19.17
C MET A 646 -55.51 -25.94 19.39
N GLU A 647 -55.13 -27.07 18.77
CA GLU A 647 -55.82 -28.35 18.97
C GLU A 647 -55.80 -28.78 20.43
N ARG A 648 -54.65 -28.60 21.10
CA ARG A 648 -54.50 -28.92 22.51
C ARG A 648 -55.43 -28.09 23.38
N TRP A 649 -55.47 -26.78 23.19
CA TRP A 649 -56.40 -25.91 23.91
C TRP A 649 -57.86 -26.31 23.69
N ARG A 650 -58.23 -26.62 22.43
CA ARG A 650 -59.59 -27.09 22.11
C ARG A 650 -59.94 -28.39 22.84
N ALA A 651 -59.03 -29.35 22.86
CA ALA A 651 -59.22 -30.62 23.57
C ALA A 651 -59.32 -30.43 25.09
N LEU A 652 -58.52 -29.53 25.66
CA LEU A 652 -58.49 -29.26 27.10
C LEU A 652 -59.71 -28.49 27.59
N CYS A 653 -60.33 -27.68 26.73
CA CYS A 653 -61.62 -27.04 26.98
C CYS A 653 -62.82 -27.94 26.61
N GLY A 654 -62.63 -29.26 26.47
CA GLY A 654 -63.72 -30.21 26.31
C GLY A 654 -64.62 -30.28 27.55
N GLN A 655 -65.93 -30.39 27.34
CA GLN A 655 -66.90 -30.48 28.42
C GLN A 655 -66.60 -31.67 29.34
N GLY A 656 -66.65 -31.45 30.66
CA GLY A 656 -66.41 -32.50 31.66
C GLY A 656 -64.94 -32.75 32.00
N ASN A 657 -63.98 -32.08 31.34
CA ASN A 657 -62.59 -32.09 31.81
C ASN A 657 -62.51 -31.46 33.21
N ARG A 658 -61.78 -32.10 34.12
CA ARG A 658 -61.60 -31.63 35.51
C ARG A 658 -60.13 -31.53 35.85
N TRP A 659 -59.81 -30.49 36.59
CA TRP A 659 -58.47 -30.12 36.98
C TRP A 659 -58.43 -29.90 38.49
N ARG A 660 -57.36 -30.33 39.15
CA ARG A 660 -57.18 -30.14 40.59
C ARG A 660 -55.82 -29.56 40.87
N GLY A 661 -55.74 -28.69 41.88
CA GLY A 661 -54.46 -28.22 42.37
C GLY A 661 -54.62 -27.17 43.45
N THR A 662 -53.74 -26.19 43.47
CA THR A 662 -53.65 -25.21 44.55
C THR A 662 -53.87 -23.80 44.05
N LEU A 663 -54.64 -23.05 44.83
CA LEU A 663 -54.86 -21.61 44.69
C LEU A 663 -54.14 -20.91 45.83
N THR A 664 -53.40 -19.85 45.51
CA THR A 664 -52.56 -19.11 46.45
C THR A 664 -52.89 -17.63 46.36
N LYS A 665 -53.19 -17.00 47.48
CA LYS A 665 -53.54 -15.57 47.54
C LYS A 665 -52.33 -14.73 47.96
N LEU A 666 -52.11 -13.63 47.25
CA LEU A 666 -51.11 -12.62 47.58
C LEU A 666 -51.73 -11.60 48.56
N LYS A 667 -51.12 -11.43 49.75
CA LYS A 667 -51.46 -10.32 50.64
C LYS A 667 -50.87 -9.02 50.08
N SER A 668 -51.62 -7.93 50.14
CA SER A 668 -51.33 -6.68 49.43
C SER A 668 -50.16 -5.87 49.94
N ASN A 669 -49.47 -6.27 51.01
CA ASN A 669 -48.23 -5.64 51.48
C ASN A 669 -47.48 -6.66 52.34
N GLU A 670 -46.19 -6.86 52.04
CA GLU A 670 -45.21 -7.70 52.76
C GLU A 670 -45.30 -9.22 52.55
N SER A 671 -44.11 -9.77 52.31
CA SER A 671 -43.75 -11.15 51.98
C SER A 671 -43.92 -12.14 53.14
N ALA A 672 -45.13 -12.28 53.68
CA ALA A 672 -45.43 -13.36 54.61
C ALA A 672 -46.92 -13.75 54.64
N GLU A 673 -47.13 -15.07 54.58
CA GLU A 673 -48.39 -15.82 54.58
C GLU A 673 -49.23 -15.77 53.30
N VAL A 674 -48.88 -16.69 52.39
CA VAL A 674 -49.73 -17.15 51.30
C VAL A 674 -50.85 -18.01 51.89
N GLU A 675 -52.09 -17.51 51.88
CA GLU A 675 -53.23 -18.37 52.14
C GLU A 675 -53.38 -19.31 50.93
N SER A 676 -53.26 -20.61 51.16
CA SER A 676 -53.35 -21.64 50.11
C SER A 676 -54.59 -22.51 50.30
N ALA A 677 -55.36 -22.70 49.23
CA ALA A 677 -56.51 -23.60 49.20
C ALA A 677 -56.35 -24.65 48.10
N GLU A 678 -56.76 -25.88 48.40
CA GLU A 678 -56.91 -26.92 47.38
C GLU A 678 -58.21 -26.67 46.61
N VAL A 679 -58.11 -26.58 45.28
CA VAL A 679 -59.21 -26.22 44.39
C VAL A 679 -59.37 -27.23 43.27
N GLU A 680 -60.59 -27.29 42.75
CA GLU A 680 -60.93 -28.09 41.59
C GLU A 680 -61.69 -27.24 40.55
N LEU A 681 -61.24 -27.29 39.31
CA LEU A 681 -61.81 -26.59 38.16
C LEU A 681 -62.44 -27.60 37.20
N ALA A 682 -63.71 -27.38 36.83
CA ALA A 682 -64.43 -28.19 35.87
C ALA A 682 -64.84 -27.35 34.64
N ILE A 683 -64.66 -27.90 33.44
CA ILE A 683 -65.21 -27.32 32.22
C ILE A 683 -66.70 -27.66 32.13
N ALA A 684 -67.59 -26.69 32.35
CA ALA A 684 -69.03 -26.93 32.47
C ALA A 684 -69.76 -27.02 31.12
N SER A 685 -69.43 -26.15 30.16
CA SER A 685 -70.15 -26.05 28.88
C SER A 685 -69.39 -26.62 27.67
N GLY A 686 -68.07 -26.80 27.77
CA GLY A 686 -67.22 -26.96 26.58
C GLY A 686 -67.09 -25.66 25.76
N LEU A 687 -66.35 -25.72 24.64
CA LEU A 687 -66.24 -24.62 23.68
C LEU A 687 -67.46 -24.58 22.75
N ASP A 688 -68.09 -23.41 22.63
CA ASP A 688 -69.11 -23.17 21.60
C ASP A 688 -68.48 -22.79 20.23
N GLY A 689 -69.33 -22.59 19.21
CA GLY A 689 -68.89 -22.20 17.87
C GLY A 689 -68.23 -20.82 17.76
N LEU A 690 -68.29 -20.00 18.82
CA LEU A 690 -67.63 -18.70 18.94
C LEU A 690 -66.39 -18.76 19.84
N GLY A 691 -66.05 -19.93 20.40
CA GLY A 691 -64.94 -20.12 21.32
C GLY A 691 -65.23 -19.71 22.77
N ASN A 692 -66.50 -19.50 23.14
CA ASN A 692 -66.87 -19.24 24.53
C ASN A 692 -66.86 -20.53 25.35
N VAL A 693 -66.54 -20.42 26.63
CA VAL A 693 -66.57 -21.52 27.58
C VAL A 693 -66.94 -21.04 28.98
N VAL A 694 -67.65 -21.90 29.70
CA VAL A 694 -68.01 -21.74 31.11
C VAL A 694 -67.22 -22.73 31.95
N LEU A 695 -66.57 -22.22 33.00
CA LEU A 695 -65.83 -22.99 33.99
C LEU A 695 -66.46 -22.86 35.37
N GLU A 696 -66.36 -23.92 36.17
CA GLU A 696 -66.67 -23.89 37.59
C GLU A 696 -65.42 -24.18 38.41
N LEU A 697 -65.04 -23.26 39.30
CA LEU A 697 -63.97 -23.43 40.28
C LEU A 697 -64.57 -23.67 41.66
N SER A 698 -64.11 -24.69 42.38
CA SER A 698 -64.62 -25.05 43.70
C SER A 698 -63.50 -25.38 44.67
N ALA A 699 -63.72 -25.20 45.97
CA ALA A 699 -62.80 -25.70 46.98
C ALA A 699 -62.92 -27.23 47.05
N ALA A 700 -61.80 -27.95 46.95
CA ALA A 700 -61.80 -29.42 46.86
C ALA A 700 -62.49 -30.08 48.07
N LYS A 701 -62.33 -29.48 49.27
CA LYS A 701 -62.94 -29.97 50.52
C LYS A 701 -64.37 -29.43 50.77
N MET A 702 -64.84 -28.47 49.98
CA MET A 702 -66.17 -27.86 50.11
C MET A 702 -66.81 -27.63 48.72
N PRO A 703 -67.16 -28.69 47.97
CA PRO A 703 -67.61 -28.59 46.58
C PRO A 703 -68.94 -27.86 46.37
N LYS A 704 -69.65 -27.48 47.45
CA LYS A 704 -70.85 -26.63 47.39
C LYS A 704 -70.52 -25.14 47.19
N LEU A 705 -69.29 -24.71 47.52
CA LEU A 705 -68.78 -23.37 47.26
C LEU A 705 -68.15 -23.35 45.87
N ARG A 706 -68.88 -22.80 44.88
CA ARG A 706 -68.46 -22.76 43.48
C ARG A 706 -68.50 -21.36 42.90
N ALA A 707 -67.41 -20.98 42.27
CA ALA A 707 -67.32 -19.79 41.44
C ALA A 707 -67.45 -20.16 39.97
N SER A 708 -68.44 -19.59 39.28
CA SER A 708 -68.60 -19.77 37.84
C SER A 708 -67.90 -18.64 37.09
N PHE A 709 -67.17 -19.00 36.04
CA PHE A 709 -66.43 -18.09 35.18
C PHE A 709 -66.86 -18.31 33.74
N GLN A 710 -67.09 -17.21 33.02
CA GLN A 710 -67.47 -17.24 31.61
C GLN A 710 -66.51 -16.36 30.81
N GLY A 711 -66.07 -16.85 29.66
CA GLY A 711 -65.25 -16.07 28.76
C GLY A 711 -64.87 -16.86 27.51
N THR A 712 -63.73 -16.51 26.93
CA THR A 712 -63.35 -16.93 25.58
C THR A 712 -61.97 -17.56 25.55
N LEU A 713 -61.81 -18.59 24.74
CA LEU A 713 -60.51 -19.11 24.35
C LEU A 713 -59.95 -18.28 23.19
N GLN A 714 -58.93 -17.47 23.47
CA GLN A 714 -58.23 -16.61 22.51
C GLN A 714 -56.98 -17.34 21.99
N LEU A 715 -57.04 -17.78 20.73
CA LEU A 715 -55.94 -18.50 20.04
C LEU A 715 -55.27 -17.64 18.96
N ASP A 716 -55.28 -16.32 19.15
CA ASP A 716 -54.54 -15.40 18.31
C ASP A 716 -53.01 -15.53 18.51
N ASP A 717 -52.26 -14.72 17.77
CA ASP A 717 -50.80 -14.72 17.78
C ASP A 717 -50.19 -14.41 19.15
N ALA A 718 -50.91 -13.69 20.01
CA ALA A 718 -50.43 -13.24 21.31
C ALA A 718 -50.70 -14.28 22.42
N ASN A 719 -51.80 -15.02 22.29
CA ASN A 719 -52.37 -15.75 23.41
C ASN A 719 -52.21 -17.28 23.33
N VAL A 720 -52.02 -17.86 22.13
CA VAL A 720 -51.96 -19.33 21.94
C VAL A 720 -50.85 -20.02 22.78
N HIS A 721 -49.70 -19.37 22.94
CA HIS A 721 -48.57 -19.84 23.77
C HIS A 721 -48.54 -19.18 25.17
N ALA A 722 -49.60 -18.48 25.54
CA ALA A 722 -49.66 -17.65 26.74
C ALA A 722 -50.98 -17.88 27.50
N TYR A 723 -51.57 -16.82 28.03
CA TYR A 723 -52.86 -16.84 28.72
C TYR A 723 -54.04 -16.89 27.73
N ALA A 724 -54.18 -18.03 27.04
CA ALA A 724 -55.19 -18.23 26.01
C ALA A 724 -56.63 -18.17 26.53
N LEU A 725 -56.86 -18.59 27.76
CA LEU A 725 -58.20 -18.63 28.30
C LEU A 725 -58.45 -17.46 29.24
N GLN A 726 -59.29 -16.51 28.81
CA GLN A 726 -59.61 -15.30 29.55
C GLN A 726 -61.08 -15.30 29.94
N LEU A 727 -61.34 -15.20 31.24
CA LEU A 727 -62.67 -15.40 31.81
C LEU A 727 -63.00 -14.31 32.81
N ASN A 728 -64.28 -13.93 32.87
CA ASN A 728 -64.82 -13.06 33.91
C ASN A 728 -65.68 -13.89 34.85
N LYS A 729 -65.69 -13.51 36.13
CA LYS A 729 -66.59 -14.13 37.10
C LYS A 729 -68.05 -13.84 36.74
N ALA A 730 -68.88 -14.89 36.65
CA ALA A 730 -70.29 -14.79 36.30
C ALA A 730 -71.13 -14.17 37.43
N ALA A 731 -72.21 -13.47 37.07
CA ALA A 731 -73.13 -12.86 38.02
C ALA A 731 -73.90 -13.93 38.82
N GLY A 732 -74.05 -13.73 40.14
CA GLY A 732 -74.81 -14.64 41.03
C GLY A 732 -74.03 -15.84 41.60
N SER A 733 -72.71 -15.90 41.39
CA SER A 733 -71.83 -16.89 42.00
C SER A 733 -71.68 -16.68 43.52
N GLN A 734 -71.91 -17.72 44.33
CA GLN A 734 -71.56 -17.74 45.76
C GLN A 734 -70.15 -18.28 45.97
N SER A 735 -69.22 -17.46 46.50
CA SER A 735 -67.85 -17.87 46.79
C SER A 735 -67.37 -17.34 48.14
N SER A 736 -66.55 -18.13 48.85
CA SER A 736 -65.80 -17.64 50.03
C SER A 736 -64.58 -16.80 49.61
N SER A 737 -63.99 -16.08 50.58
CA SER A 737 -62.86 -15.11 50.43
C SER A 737 -61.60 -15.61 49.72
N LEU A 738 -61.50 -16.93 49.48
CA LEU A 738 -60.39 -17.62 48.84
C LEU A 738 -60.61 -17.96 47.37
N LEU A 739 -61.84 -17.93 46.84
CA LEU A 739 -62.15 -18.32 45.45
C LEU A 739 -62.39 -17.10 44.55
N LEU A 740 -61.64 -16.02 44.79
CA LEU A 740 -61.71 -14.70 44.15
C LEU A 740 -62.85 -13.74 44.62
N GLY A 741 -63.05 -13.58 45.93
CA GLY A 741 -63.83 -12.47 46.56
C GLY A 741 -65.35 -12.45 46.34
N GLU A 742 -66.10 -11.52 46.97
CA GLU A 742 -67.57 -11.40 46.78
C GLU A 742 -67.98 -10.51 45.58
N GLU A 743 -67.03 -9.75 45.04
CA GLU A 743 -67.33 -8.70 44.05
C GLU A 743 -67.52 -9.28 42.63
N LEU A 744 -68.76 -9.16 42.14
CA LEU A 744 -69.18 -9.63 40.81
C LEU A 744 -68.59 -8.74 39.70
N GLY A 745 -68.21 -9.34 38.57
CA GLY A 745 -67.84 -8.62 37.33
C GLY A 745 -66.50 -7.86 37.33
N ARG A 746 -65.80 -7.74 38.46
CA ARG A 746 -64.48 -7.08 38.56
C ARG A 746 -63.28 -8.04 38.63
N VAL A 747 -63.57 -9.35 38.66
CA VAL A 747 -62.59 -10.42 38.77
C VAL A 747 -62.37 -11.08 37.42
N LYS A 748 -61.12 -11.11 36.98
CA LYS A 748 -60.67 -11.81 35.78
C LYS A 748 -59.82 -13.02 36.14
N LEU A 749 -60.08 -14.14 35.47
CA LEU A 749 -59.27 -15.34 35.54
C LEU A 749 -58.63 -15.59 34.17
N CYS A 750 -57.30 -15.62 34.14
CA CYS A 750 -56.52 -15.91 32.95
C CYS A 750 -55.79 -17.23 33.14
N LEU A 751 -56.00 -18.22 32.26
CA LEU A 751 -55.30 -19.51 32.32
C LEU A 751 -54.35 -19.67 31.12
N ARG A 752 -53.17 -20.22 31.41
CA ARG A 752 -52.20 -20.70 30.43
C ARG A 752 -51.92 -22.19 30.65
N LEU A 753 -51.33 -22.83 29.64
CA LEU A 753 -50.76 -24.15 29.82
C LEU A 753 -49.42 -24.06 30.57
N ALA A 754 -49.17 -25.04 31.44
CA ALA A 754 -47.83 -25.30 31.94
C ALA A 754 -46.91 -25.70 30.78
N GLU A 755 -45.59 -25.62 30.96
CA GLU A 755 -44.64 -25.87 29.86
C GLU A 755 -44.65 -27.31 29.34
N ASP A 756 -44.86 -28.28 30.23
CA ASP A 756 -45.09 -29.69 29.84
C ASP A 756 -46.48 -29.91 29.21
N GLY A 757 -47.34 -28.88 29.33
CA GLY A 757 -48.76 -28.82 29.02
C GLY A 757 -49.60 -29.92 29.69
N LYS A 758 -49.12 -30.49 30.80
CA LYS A 758 -49.88 -31.44 31.61
C LYS A 758 -50.71 -30.72 32.68
N GLY A 759 -50.41 -29.45 32.93
CA GLY A 759 -51.13 -28.60 33.88
C GLY A 759 -51.63 -27.28 33.27
N LEU A 760 -52.46 -26.60 34.04
CA LEU A 760 -52.85 -25.21 33.84
C LEU A 760 -52.23 -24.34 34.91
N ILE A 761 -51.82 -23.15 34.53
CA ILE A 761 -51.36 -22.10 35.45
C ILE A 761 -52.30 -20.92 35.26
N GLY A 762 -52.84 -20.40 36.36
CA GLY A 762 -53.86 -19.37 36.33
C GLY A 762 -53.51 -18.13 37.16
N LEU A 763 -53.97 -16.99 36.68
CA LEU A 763 -53.85 -15.69 37.33
C LEU A 763 -55.24 -15.13 37.60
N GLY A 764 -55.48 -14.75 38.85
CA GLY A 764 -56.68 -14.04 39.28
C GLY A 764 -56.37 -12.55 39.47
N PHE A 765 -57.05 -11.70 38.71
CA PHE A 765 -56.92 -10.25 38.79
C PHE A 765 -58.18 -9.60 39.37
N ARG A 766 -57.99 -8.51 40.11
CA ARG A 766 -59.06 -7.58 40.52
C ARG A 766 -58.64 -6.17 40.14
N GLU A 767 -59.45 -5.46 39.37
CA GLU A 767 -59.20 -4.05 38.99
C GLU A 767 -57.75 -3.82 38.48
N HIS A 768 -57.24 -4.75 37.66
CA HIS A 768 -55.88 -4.78 37.10
C HIS A 768 -54.75 -5.18 38.05
N GLU A 769 -55.04 -5.46 39.32
CA GLU A 769 -54.07 -5.96 40.29
C GLU A 769 -54.11 -7.48 40.38
N LEU A 770 -52.94 -8.13 40.31
CA LEU A 770 -52.81 -9.56 40.54
C LEU A 770 -53.09 -9.88 42.01
N ARG A 771 -54.06 -10.75 42.28
CA ARG A 771 -54.47 -11.11 43.65
C ARG A 771 -54.26 -12.58 43.99
N GLU A 772 -54.41 -13.45 43.00
CA GLU A 772 -54.35 -14.89 43.24
C GLU A 772 -53.62 -15.62 42.11
N PHE A 773 -52.99 -16.72 42.46
CA PHE A 773 -52.23 -17.58 41.54
C PHE A 773 -52.63 -19.03 41.74
N MET A 774 -52.85 -19.76 40.66
CA MET A 774 -53.21 -21.18 40.72
C MET A 774 -52.33 -22.06 39.86
N THR A 775 -52.09 -23.28 40.34
CA THR A 775 -51.51 -24.38 39.57
C THR A 775 -52.47 -25.56 39.61
N LEU A 776 -52.76 -26.15 38.45
CA LEU A 776 -53.75 -27.20 38.30
C LEU A 776 -53.19 -28.34 37.44
N GLN A 777 -53.57 -29.57 37.76
CA GLN A 777 -53.27 -30.77 37.00
C GLN A 777 -54.55 -31.45 36.53
N LEU A 778 -54.53 -32.03 35.34
CA LEU A 778 -55.68 -32.73 34.80
C LEU A 778 -55.93 -34.03 35.58
N ILE A 779 -57.14 -34.21 36.11
CA ILE A 779 -57.53 -35.40 36.88
C ILE A 779 -58.57 -36.29 36.17
N SER A 780 -59.31 -35.74 35.19
CA SER A 780 -60.19 -36.55 34.33
C SER A 780 -60.39 -35.89 32.97
N VAL A 781 -60.36 -36.70 31.90
CA VAL A 781 -60.78 -36.29 30.55
C VAL A 781 -62.26 -36.63 30.40
N GLY A 782 -63.09 -35.64 30.08
CA GLY A 782 -64.49 -35.88 29.73
C GLY A 782 -64.55 -36.77 28.49
N SER A 783 -65.36 -37.83 28.52
CA SER A 783 -65.59 -38.68 27.35
C SER A 783 -66.31 -37.87 26.28
N GLY A 784 -65.55 -37.24 25.37
CA GLY A 784 -66.11 -36.59 24.20
C GLY A 784 -66.93 -37.61 23.41
N GLY A 785 -68.23 -37.35 23.27
CA GLY A 785 -69.06 -38.05 22.30
C GLY A 785 -68.44 -37.89 20.92
N ARG A 786 -68.33 -39.01 20.20
CA ARG A 786 -67.87 -39.09 18.81
C ARG A 786 -68.60 -38.11 17.88
#